data_AF-D8QF55-F1
#
_entry.id   AF-D8QF55-F1
#
_cell.length_a   1.000
_cell.length_b   1.000
_cell.length_c   1.000
_cell.angle_alpha   90.00
_cell.angle_beta   90.00
_cell.angle_gamma   90.00
#
_symmetry.space_group_name_H-M   'P 1'
#
loop_
_entity.id
_entity.type
_entity.pdbx_description
1 polymer ?
#
loop_
_entity_poly.entity_id
_entity_poly.type
_entity_poly.pdbx_seq_one_letter_code
_entity_poly.pdbx_strand_id
1 'polypeptide(L)'
;MRLIPTSYVVEAYNTAGKNPFSRAPVSALLRPERAAKRRGRRLAALVKRLRVTENDLQDRSGIPLVFWFGHTVFPSLARLVVDRCKDFGNDHVVLLRQLLPSTLHALDVGGVSESSWDLASSFPSLRNLFVDGNIELQRVSPWRLTSLTRIDLAVRYSSELIGSLACSCPILHTIDLDIRDDQIEVGPPLTIGASFPALRCLGIRGASSASLTQSIIESLPECHPMEAIFVYDAKTSLNPPGGYRSIADSINRFCDPKAVQLFGFLPRRPIESATGLIPLHPLASLSNLRHLALRSWHDLALADTDCAQLPTWWRRIQSLALCNMERTHNARLLTLAALFPFVEMCDDLVRLGLVFDARSALPQIPDSLLPSPSRVEELAVYDSPIARESVDGVGLLLGALFPRLRSIVSSKSPYKPLWDEISAKLSRGVLTASNEGSYGNGGGRDAGGSGDVEARTDGPHAMAEMSLNTPVVRHGQPSAAASSSDFDMSTGLHMQPTQTGIDRASQSGSLAPESLWQHLTELEQRNSFLEKQNSELERARAKLERRYNTMEDSLDKEIGDLQQRNSDLAKALAAAETQKEGLARELKETEAHYESQEKRLLDLEHSIKAEAEMTRAIEAVRQERDELSRRLTIVCRERDEHADRYEALKHHADGLQANYEDAEKRILEMTAERASVHRALTDLAFRTSDI
;
A
#
# COMPACT_ATOMS: atom_id res chain seq x y z
N MET A 1 -45.61 1.00 -28.84
CA MET A 1 -45.24 2.09 -27.91
C MET A 1 -44.39 1.48 -26.80
N ARG A 2 -43.06 1.42 -26.99
CA ARG A 2 -42.12 0.79 -26.05
C ARG A 2 -41.39 1.86 -25.26
N LEU A 3 -41.17 1.52 -23.99
CA LEU A 3 -40.71 2.33 -22.87
C LEU A 3 -39.33 2.96 -23.09
N ILE A 4 -39.19 4.21 -22.63
CA ILE A 4 -37.94 4.98 -22.54
C ILE A 4 -37.26 4.62 -21.21
N PRO A 5 -35.97 4.20 -21.18
CA PRO A 5 -35.30 3.85 -19.93
C PRO A 5 -34.93 5.08 -19.09
N THR A 6 -35.00 4.89 -17.78
CA THR A 6 -34.76 5.85 -16.71
C THR A 6 -33.42 5.57 -16.03
N SER A 7 -32.31 6.17 -16.46
CA SER A 7 -31.10 6.18 -15.63
C SER A 7 -30.16 7.31 -16.03
N TYR A 8 -30.21 8.37 -15.25
CA TYR A 8 -29.13 9.32 -15.10
C TYR A 8 -29.30 9.88 -13.69
N VAL A 9 -28.39 9.59 -12.77
CA VAL A 9 -28.53 10.07 -11.39
C VAL A 9 -27.73 11.37 -11.26
N VAL A 10 -28.43 12.51 -11.25
CA VAL A 10 -27.80 13.79 -10.90
C VAL A 10 -27.78 13.92 -9.38
N GLU A 11 -26.65 13.61 -8.77
CA GLU A 11 -26.42 13.96 -7.37
C GLU A 11 -25.99 15.44 -7.27
N ALA A 12 -26.98 16.34 -7.24
CA ALA A 12 -26.76 17.75 -6.99
C ALA A 12 -26.54 17.99 -5.48
N TYR A 13 -25.29 17.92 -5.04
CA TYR A 13 -24.92 18.35 -3.68
C TYR A 13 -24.87 19.88 -3.62
N ASN A 14 -25.82 20.49 -2.90
CA ASN A 14 -25.64 21.86 -2.45
C ASN A 14 -24.63 21.86 -1.30
N THR A 15 -23.63 22.74 -1.37
CA THR A 15 -22.53 22.84 -0.38
C THR A 15 -23.00 23.39 0.97
N ALA A 16 -24.28 23.73 1.13
CA ALA A 16 -24.89 24.00 2.42
C ALA A 16 -25.43 22.68 2.98
N GLY A 17 -24.64 22.04 3.86
CA GLY A 17 -25.01 20.77 4.49
C GLY A 17 -26.31 20.89 5.27
N LYS A 18 -27.38 20.28 4.73
CA LYS A 18 -28.56 19.68 5.39
C LYS A 18 -29.71 19.58 4.37
N ASN A 19 -29.71 18.45 3.65
CA ASN A 19 -30.85 17.73 3.06
C ASN A 19 -30.46 17.12 1.70
N PRO A 20 -30.59 15.79 1.52
CA PRO A 20 -30.55 15.19 0.19
C PRO A 20 -31.84 15.58 -0.54
N PHE A 21 -31.75 16.45 -1.54
CA PHE A 21 -32.82 16.53 -2.54
C PHE A 21 -32.93 15.16 -3.22
N SER A 22 -34.16 14.74 -3.50
CA SER A 22 -34.50 13.44 -4.03
C SER A 22 -33.64 13.04 -5.24
N ARG A 23 -33.25 11.76 -5.28
CA ARG A 23 -32.71 11.08 -6.47
C ARG A 23 -33.74 11.21 -7.59
N ALA A 24 -33.55 12.18 -8.47
CA ALA A 24 -34.39 12.35 -9.66
C ALA A 24 -33.61 11.87 -10.88
N PRO A 25 -34.12 10.89 -11.65
CA PRO A 25 -33.48 10.48 -12.89
C PRO A 25 -33.54 11.64 -13.91
N VAL A 26 -32.48 11.90 -14.71
CA VAL A 26 -32.50 12.96 -15.76
C VAL A 26 -33.64 12.76 -16.74
N SER A 27 -34.17 11.54 -16.88
CA SER A 27 -35.38 11.30 -17.67
C SER A 27 -36.59 12.11 -17.20
N ALA A 28 -36.66 12.54 -15.93
CA ALA A 28 -37.70 13.46 -15.44
C ALA A 28 -37.58 14.89 -16.02
N LEU A 29 -36.43 15.26 -16.57
CA LEU A 29 -36.19 16.54 -17.25
C LEU A 29 -36.65 16.53 -18.73
N LEU A 30 -37.02 15.38 -19.28
CA LEU A 30 -37.26 15.18 -20.72
C LEU A 30 -38.75 15.27 -21.16
N ARG A 31 -39.68 15.74 -20.31
CA ARG A 31 -41.08 15.94 -20.75
C ARG A 31 -41.22 17.20 -21.64
N PRO A 32 -41.94 17.13 -22.77
CA PRO A 32 -42.07 18.22 -23.73
C PRO A 32 -43.11 19.25 -23.26
N GLU A 33 -42.77 20.03 -22.25
CA GLU A 33 -43.45 21.29 -21.95
C GLU A 33 -42.40 22.39 -21.76
N ARG A 34 -42.64 23.58 -22.31
CA ARG A 34 -41.72 24.74 -22.18
C ARG A 34 -41.37 25.04 -20.71
N ALA A 35 -42.26 24.69 -19.77
CA ALA A 35 -42.04 24.77 -18.33
C ALA A 35 -40.97 23.78 -17.83
N ALA A 36 -40.98 22.53 -18.31
CA ALA A 36 -39.98 21.51 -17.98
C ALA A 36 -38.58 21.92 -18.45
N LYS A 37 -38.45 22.51 -19.65
CA LYS A 37 -37.17 23.03 -20.17
C LYS A 37 -36.60 24.15 -19.29
N ARG A 38 -37.43 25.10 -18.82
CA ARG A 38 -36.99 26.16 -17.89
C ARG A 38 -36.58 25.61 -16.53
N ARG A 39 -37.35 24.66 -15.98
CA ARG A 39 -37.02 24.00 -14.72
C ARG A 39 -35.73 23.20 -14.82
N GLY A 40 -35.54 22.46 -15.91
CA GLY A 40 -34.31 21.72 -16.18
C GLY A 40 -33.08 22.61 -16.29
N ARG A 41 -33.16 23.74 -16.99
CA ARG A 41 -32.05 24.72 -17.05
C ARG A 41 -31.68 25.27 -15.67
N ARG A 42 -32.67 25.58 -14.83
CA ARG A 42 -32.42 26.06 -13.45
C ARG A 42 -31.74 24.99 -12.60
N LEU A 43 -32.18 23.74 -12.70
CA LEU A 43 -31.57 22.63 -11.97
C LEU A 43 -30.15 22.35 -12.47
N ALA A 44 -29.93 22.33 -13.79
CA ALA A 44 -28.62 22.10 -14.39
C ALA A 44 -27.61 23.19 -13.99
N ALA A 45 -28.06 24.45 -13.85
CA ALA A 45 -27.23 25.54 -13.35
C ALA A 45 -26.83 25.40 -11.87
N LEU A 46 -27.47 24.51 -11.09
CA LEU A 46 -27.10 24.23 -9.70
C LEU A 46 -26.15 23.03 -9.56
N VAL A 47 -25.92 22.26 -10.63
CA VAL A 47 -25.06 21.08 -10.60
C VAL A 47 -23.60 21.51 -10.59
N LYS A 48 -22.92 21.30 -9.47
CA LYS A 48 -21.47 21.57 -9.30
C LYS A 48 -20.60 20.35 -9.57
N ARG A 49 -21.16 19.15 -9.38
CA ARG A 49 -20.49 17.86 -9.60
C ARG A 49 -21.40 16.96 -10.43
N LEU A 50 -20.86 16.35 -11.46
CA LEU A 50 -21.57 15.40 -12.32
C LEU A 50 -20.79 14.09 -12.31
N ARG A 51 -21.50 12.98 -12.10
CA ARG A 51 -20.96 11.63 -12.28
C ARG A 51 -21.66 11.01 -13.49
N VAL A 52 -20.86 10.45 -14.38
CA VAL A 52 -21.30 9.75 -15.59
C VAL A 52 -20.77 8.32 -15.48
N THR A 53 -21.66 7.36 -15.60
CA THR A 53 -21.36 5.93 -15.59
C THR A 53 -21.45 5.37 -17.00
N GLU A 54 -20.98 4.13 -17.19
CA GLU A 54 -21.05 3.45 -18.48
C GLU A 54 -22.49 3.38 -19.04
N ASN A 55 -23.48 3.12 -18.19
CA ASN A 55 -24.90 3.06 -18.57
C ASN A 55 -25.43 4.41 -19.10
N ASP A 56 -24.88 5.53 -18.62
CA ASP A 56 -25.28 6.87 -19.06
C ASP A 56 -24.76 7.18 -20.48
N LEU A 57 -23.75 6.46 -20.95
CA LEU A 57 -23.08 6.64 -22.25
C LEU A 57 -23.49 5.59 -23.29
N GLN A 58 -23.85 4.38 -22.88
CA GLN A 58 -24.31 3.32 -23.79
C GLN A 58 -25.64 3.67 -24.49
N ASP A 59 -26.47 4.51 -23.88
CA ASP A 59 -27.70 4.99 -24.49
C ASP A 59 -27.38 6.06 -25.56
N ARG A 60 -27.10 5.61 -26.79
CA ARG A 60 -26.89 6.46 -27.97
C ARG A 60 -28.07 7.40 -28.27
N SER A 61 -29.20 7.26 -27.56
CA SER A 61 -30.28 8.24 -27.58
C SER A 61 -29.96 9.55 -26.86
N GLY A 62 -28.69 9.85 -26.49
CA GLY A 62 -28.25 11.13 -25.89
C GLY A 62 -28.21 12.36 -26.82
N ILE A 63 -28.32 12.17 -28.14
CA ILE A 63 -28.43 13.23 -29.17
C ILE A 63 -29.51 14.32 -28.87
N PRO A 64 -30.67 14.02 -28.26
CA PRO A 64 -31.68 14.99 -27.87
C PRO A 64 -31.20 15.99 -26.81
N LEU A 65 -30.32 15.65 -25.87
CA LEU A 65 -29.98 16.58 -24.78
C LEU A 65 -29.30 17.86 -25.30
N VAL A 66 -28.35 17.72 -26.23
CA VAL A 66 -27.68 18.85 -26.88
C VAL A 66 -28.69 19.69 -27.67
N PHE A 67 -29.58 19.02 -28.42
CA PHE A 67 -30.60 19.68 -29.23
C PHE A 67 -31.62 20.46 -28.36
N TRP A 68 -31.90 19.99 -27.14
CA TRP A 68 -32.92 20.57 -26.28
C TRP A 68 -32.39 21.72 -25.42
N PHE A 69 -31.17 21.62 -24.91
CA PHE A 69 -30.64 22.58 -23.95
C PHE A 69 -29.75 23.66 -24.56
N GLY A 70 -29.16 23.42 -25.74
CA GLY A 70 -28.13 24.27 -26.35
C GLY A 70 -26.73 23.91 -25.83
N HIS A 71 -25.71 24.68 -26.22
CA HIS A 71 -24.35 24.49 -25.71
C HIS A 71 -24.28 24.75 -24.19
N THR A 72 -23.45 23.99 -23.47
CA THR A 72 -23.19 24.13 -22.02
C THR A 72 -24.43 23.93 -21.14
N VAL A 73 -24.88 22.68 -21.01
CA VAL A 73 -26.06 22.32 -20.20
C VAL A 73 -25.83 22.63 -18.71
N PHE A 74 -24.61 22.44 -18.23
CA PHE A 74 -24.24 22.59 -16.83
C PHE A 74 -23.25 23.76 -16.63
N PRO A 75 -23.69 25.02 -16.67
CA PRO A 75 -22.78 26.18 -16.67
C PRO A 75 -21.98 26.34 -15.36
N SER A 76 -22.47 25.82 -14.24
CA SER A 76 -21.81 25.90 -12.93
C SER A 76 -21.01 24.64 -12.57
N LEU A 77 -20.84 23.72 -13.52
CA LEU A 77 -20.16 22.46 -13.25
C LEU A 77 -18.67 22.69 -13.04
N ALA A 78 -18.19 22.31 -11.86
CA ALA A 78 -16.78 22.45 -11.49
C ALA A 78 -16.03 21.10 -11.52
N ARG A 79 -16.72 19.98 -11.30
CA ARG A 79 -16.13 18.64 -11.27
C ARG A 79 -16.93 17.63 -12.10
N LEU A 80 -16.24 16.89 -12.96
CA LEU A 80 -16.77 15.73 -13.67
C LEU A 80 -16.10 14.46 -13.17
N VAL A 81 -16.88 13.39 -12.98
CA VAL A 81 -16.40 12.03 -12.72
C VAL A 81 -16.99 11.11 -13.77
N VAL A 82 -16.16 10.46 -14.57
CA VAL A 82 -16.54 9.42 -15.54
C VAL A 82 -16.08 8.10 -14.96
N ASP A 83 -17.01 7.27 -14.50
CA ASP A 83 -16.71 6.06 -13.73
C ASP A 83 -16.70 4.81 -14.62
N ARG A 84 -15.51 4.20 -14.74
CA ARG A 84 -15.24 2.89 -15.37
C ARG A 84 -15.93 2.66 -16.72
N CYS A 85 -15.89 3.65 -17.62
CA CYS A 85 -16.47 3.49 -18.94
C CYS A 85 -15.50 2.73 -19.86
N LYS A 86 -15.71 1.42 -20.06
CA LYS A 86 -14.81 0.58 -20.88
C LYS A 86 -14.73 1.03 -22.34
N ASP A 87 -15.85 1.49 -22.89
CA ASP A 87 -15.97 1.93 -24.29
C ASP A 87 -15.95 3.46 -24.40
N PHE A 88 -15.13 4.16 -23.60
CA PHE A 88 -15.04 5.61 -23.65
C PHE A 88 -14.41 6.09 -24.97
N GLY A 89 -15.15 6.17 -26.07
CA GLY A 89 -14.65 6.59 -27.38
C GLY A 89 -14.77 8.08 -27.69
N ASN A 90 -14.30 8.47 -28.88
CA ASN A 90 -14.38 9.85 -29.41
C ASN A 90 -15.82 10.40 -29.45
N ASP A 91 -16.82 9.58 -29.73
CA ASP A 91 -18.22 10.01 -29.74
C ASP A 91 -18.66 10.52 -28.36
N HIS A 92 -18.21 9.87 -27.28
CA HIS A 92 -18.48 10.30 -25.91
C HIS A 92 -17.74 11.60 -25.58
N VAL A 93 -16.52 11.78 -26.07
CA VAL A 93 -15.76 13.03 -25.92
C VAL A 93 -16.48 14.19 -26.61
N VAL A 94 -16.94 14.00 -27.85
CA VAL A 94 -17.69 15.03 -28.60
C VAL A 94 -18.97 15.41 -27.85
N LEU A 95 -19.71 14.42 -27.35
CA LEU A 95 -20.91 14.65 -26.56
C LEU A 95 -20.59 15.44 -25.28
N LEU A 96 -19.61 15.00 -24.51
CA LEU A 96 -19.24 15.65 -23.25
C LEU A 96 -18.71 17.07 -23.49
N ARG A 97 -17.91 17.31 -24.53
CA ARG A 97 -17.46 18.66 -24.93
C ARG A 97 -18.63 19.62 -25.17
N GLN A 98 -19.74 19.14 -25.73
CA GLN A 98 -20.92 19.97 -25.98
C GLN A 98 -21.74 20.26 -24.72
N LEU A 99 -21.75 19.32 -23.77
CA LEU A 99 -22.55 19.39 -22.54
C LEU A 99 -21.86 20.20 -21.43
N LEU A 100 -20.53 20.13 -21.37
CA LEU A 100 -19.72 20.62 -20.25
C LEU A 100 -19.23 22.06 -20.48
N PRO A 101 -19.07 22.86 -19.42
CA PRO A 101 -18.54 24.21 -19.53
C PRO A 101 -17.01 24.17 -19.71
N SER A 102 -16.46 25.20 -20.37
CA SER A 102 -15.01 25.39 -20.49
C SER A 102 -14.32 25.73 -19.16
N THR A 103 -15.10 26.07 -18.13
CA THR A 103 -14.66 26.42 -16.77
C THR A 103 -14.52 25.19 -15.86
N LEU A 104 -14.57 23.97 -16.39
CA LEU A 104 -14.40 22.75 -15.60
C LEU A 104 -13.03 22.76 -14.89
N HIS A 105 -13.02 22.56 -13.57
CA HIS A 105 -11.81 22.64 -12.75
C HIS A 105 -11.24 21.27 -12.36
N ALA A 106 -12.07 20.24 -12.30
CA ALA A 106 -11.66 18.89 -11.95
C ALA A 106 -12.29 17.85 -12.87
N LEU A 107 -11.47 16.91 -13.34
CA LEU A 107 -11.87 15.80 -14.18
C LEU A 107 -11.29 14.51 -13.62
N ASP A 108 -12.14 13.52 -13.47
CA ASP A 108 -11.84 12.22 -12.88
C ASP A 108 -12.38 11.17 -13.86
N VAL A 109 -11.51 10.36 -14.46
CA VAL A 109 -11.87 9.43 -15.54
C VAL A 109 -11.31 8.04 -15.24
N GLY A 110 -12.20 7.12 -14.89
CA GLY A 110 -11.92 5.70 -14.78
C GLY A 110 -12.26 4.95 -16.07
N GLY A 111 -11.44 3.96 -16.44
CA GLY A 111 -11.58 3.22 -17.70
C GLY A 111 -11.03 4.01 -18.89
N VAL A 112 -9.85 4.59 -18.72
CA VAL A 112 -9.25 5.55 -19.66
C VAL A 112 -9.13 4.92 -21.07
N SER A 113 -9.41 5.73 -22.10
CA SER A 113 -8.95 5.52 -23.48
C SER A 113 -8.10 6.72 -23.95
N GLU A 114 -7.47 6.67 -25.13
CA GLU A 114 -6.80 7.86 -25.70
C GLU A 114 -7.73 9.10 -25.72
N SER A 115 -9.03 8.87 -25.94
CA SER A 115 -10.07 9.89 -25.94
C SER A 115 -10.23 10.63 -24.60
N SER A 116 -9.84 10.04 -23.47
CA SER A 116 -9.90 10.71 -22.16
C SER A 116 -8.97 11.94 -22.09
N TRP A 117 -7.84 11.88 -22.77
CA TRP A 117 -6.90 13.01 -22.86
C TRP A 117 -7.39 14.10 -23.80
N ASP A 118 -8.04 13.71 -24.89
CA ASP A 118 -8.76 14.63 -25.77
C ASP A 118 -9.88 15.36 -25.00
N LEU A 119 -10.59 14.66 -24.12
CA LEU A 119 -11.56 15.30 -23.25
C LEU A 119 -10.87 16.30 -22.31
N ALA A 120 -9.80 15.90 -21.61
CA ALA A 120 -9.09 16.77 -20.67
C ALA A 120 -8.56 18.05 -21.34
N SER A 121 -7.94 17.93 -22.52
CA SER A 121 -7.39 19.06 -23.29
C SER A 121 -8.44 20.07 -23.76
N SER A 122 -9.72 19.73 -23.68
CA SER A 122 -10.84 20.62 -24.03
C SER A 122 -11.14 21.66 -22.96
N PHE A 123 -10.59 21.50 -21.76
CA PHE A 123 -10.90 22.31 -20.59
C PHE A 123 -9.67 23.14 -20.18
N PRO A 124 -9.49 24.36 -20.70
CA PRO A 124 -8.32 25.19 -20.39
C PRO A 124 -8.28 25.63 -18.91
N SER A 125 -9.40 25.55 -18.19
CA SER A 125 -9.51 25.87 -16.75
C SER A 125 -9.27 24.67 -15.83
N LEU A 126 -8.92 23.51 -16.38
CA LEU A 126 -8.74 22.27 -15.64
C LEU A 126 -7.52 22.38 -14.72
N ARG A 127 -7.73 22.17 -13.42
CA ARG A 127 -6.70 22.24 -12.37
C ARG A 127 -6.33 20.88 -11.82
N ASN A 128 -7.31 19.97 -11.73
CA ASN A 128 -7.14 18.63 -11.19
C ASN A 128 -7.55 17.60 -12.24
N LEU A 129 -6.66 16.66 -12.52
CA LEU A 129 -6.92 15.55 -13.43
C LEU A 129 -6.60 14.23 -12.73
N PHE A 130 -7.61 13.37 -12.59
CA PHE A 130 -7.48 11.99 -12.12
C PHE A 130 -7.85 11.04 -13.26
N VAL A 131 -7.00 10.06 -13.53
CA VAL A 131 -7.10 9.18 -14.70
C VAL A 131 -6.67 7.77 -14.29
N ASP A 132 -7.59 6.81 -14.29
CA ASP A 132 -7.31 5.41 -13.90
C ASP A 132 -7.74 4.42 -14.98
N GLY A 133 -6.78 3.78 -15.66
CA GLY A 133 -7.07 2.88 -16.77
C GLY A 133 -5.86 2.15 -17.32
N ASN A 134 -6.11 1.17 -18.19
CA ASN A 134 -5.08 0.28 -18.73
C ASN A 134 -4.72 0.67 -20.19
N ILE A 135 -4.32 1.91 -20.43
CA ILE A 135 -3.89 2.35 -21.77
C ILE A 135 -2.38 2.44 -21.83
N GLU A 136 -1.84 2.04 -22.98
CA GLU A 136 -0.52 2.42 -23.42
C GLU A 136 -0.58 3.80 -24.07
N LEU A 137 0.04 4.80 -23.43
CA LEU A 137 0.16 6.16 -23.95
C LEU A 137 1.17 6.21 -25.11
N GLN A 138 0.89 5.53 -26.22
CA GLN A 138 1.82 5.49 -27.36
C GLN A 138 1.81 6.78 -28.18
N ARG A 139 0.73 7.59 -28.10
CA ARG A 139 0.59 8.84 -28.86
C ARG A 139 -0.05 9.93 -28.03
N VAL A 140 0.76 10.56 -27.20
CA VAL A 140 0.34 11.76 -26.51
C VAL A 140 0.47 12.94 -27.49
N SER A 141 -0.65 13.33 -28.11
CA SER A 141 -0.70 14.62 -28.79
C SER A 141 -0.31 15.72 -27.79
N PRO A 142 0.48 16.75 -28.18
CA PRO A 142 0.92 17.79 -27.25
C PRO A 142 -0.29 18.49 -26.63
N TRP A 143 -0.53 18.22 -25.35
CA TRP A 143 -1.64 18.82 -24.63
C TRP A 143 -1.33 20.26 -24.26
N ARG A 144 -2.34 21.11 -24.14
CA ARG A 144 -2.19 22.48 -23.63
C ARG A 144 -2.91 22.65 -22.31
N LEU A 145 -2.50 21.87 -21.31
CA LEU A 145 -3.08 21.87 -19.96
C LEU A 145 -2.36 22.90 -19.05
N THR A 146 -2.31 24.15 -19.51
CA THR A 146 -1.51 25.21 -18.85
C THR A 146 -2.01 25.60 -17.46
N SER A 147 -3.25 25.24 -17.10
CA SER A 147 -3.84 25.51 -15.78
C SER A 147 -3.75 24.33 -14.81
N LEU A 148 -3.17 23.21 -15.22
CA LEU A 148 -3.15 21.99 -14.44
C LEU A 148 -2.18 22.10 -13.27
N THR A 149 -2.69 22.00 -12.05
CA THR A 149 -1.92 22.09 -10.81
C THR A 149 -1.71 20.73 -10.14
N ARG A 150 -2.61 19.77 -10.37
CA ARG A 150 -2.50 18.42 -9.82
C ARG A 150 -2.89 17.38 -10.87
N ILE A 151 -2.07 16.34 -10.96
CA ILE A 151 -2.33 15.18 -11.78
C ILE A 151 -2.15 13.90 -10.95
N ASP A 152 -3.05 12.94 -11.17
CA ASP A 152 -3.06 11.64 -10.50
C ASP A 152 -3.41 10.58 -11.57
N LEU A 153 -2.42 9.79 -11.97
CA LEU A 153 -2.53 8.87 -13.10
C LEU A 153 -2.24 7.43 -12.66
N ALA A 154 -3.20 6.53 -12.82
CA ALA A 154 -2.97 5.09 -12.75
C ALA A 154 -3.04 4.50 -14.16
N VAL A 155 -1.89 4.49 -14.86
CA VAL A 155 -1.78 4.15 -16.29
C VAL A 155 -0.55 3.28 -16.58
N ARG A 156 -0.49 2.65 -17.76
CA ARG A 156 0.78 2.06 -18.21
C ARG A 156 1.75 3.17 -18.57
N TYR A 157 3.01 2.99 -18.20
CA TYR A 157 4.02 4.00 -18.46
C TYR A 157 4.29 4.12 -19.96
N SER A 158 4.51 5.35 -20.40
CA SER A 158 5.08 5.67 -21.70
C SER A 158 6.26 6.60 -21.46
N SER A 159 7.36 6.38 -22.19
CA SER A 159 8.54 7.23 -22.15
C SER A 159 8.24 8.69 -22.51
N GLU A 160 7.19 8.94 -23.28
CA GLU A 160 6.77 10.28 -23.71
C GLU A 160 5.92 11.01 -22.66
N LEU A 161 5.34 10.30 -21.68
CA LEU A 161 4.38 10.88 -20.73
C LEU A 161 5.02 12.00 -19.91
N ILE A 162 6.18 11.75 -19.31
CA ILE A 162 6.80 12.74 -18.43
C ILE A 162 7.31 13.95 -19.21
N GLY A 163 7.92 13.74 -20.38
CA GLY A 163 8.31 14.83 -21.27
C GLY A 163 7.11 15.67 -21.70
N SER A 164 5.99 15.03 -22.03
CA SER A 164 4.75 15.70 -22.40
C SER A 164 4.18 16.51 -21.25
N LEU A 165 4.14 15.97 -20.03
CA LEU A 165 3.68 16.68 -18.84
C LEU A 165 4.60 17.87 -18.51
N ALA A 166 5.91 17.70 -18.63
CA ALA A 166 6.90 18.76 -18.37
C ALA A 166 6.69 19.96 -19.32
N CYS A 167 6.50 19.69 -20.61
CA CYS A 167 6.29 20.74 -21.61
C CYS A 167 4.89 21.37 -21.54
N SER A 168 3.86 20.58 -21.18
CA SER A 168 2.45 20.99 -21.29
C SER A 168 1.89 21.66 -20.03
N CYS A 169 2.50 21.40 -18.87
CA CYS A 169 1.95 21.75 -17.55
C CYS A 169 2.98 22.51 -16.69
N PRO A 170 3.34 23.76 -17.03
CA PRO A 170 4.40 24.50 -16.32
C PRO A 170 4.06 24.83 -14.85
N ILE A 171 2.77 24.90 -14.50
CA ILE A 171 2.30 25.20 -13.14
C ILE A 171 1.92 23.96 -12.33
N LEU A 172 2.36 22.78 -12.75
CA LEU A 172 2.03 21.53 -12.09
C LEU A 172 2.74 21.45 -10.72
N HIS A 173 1.95 21.40 -9.64
CA HIS A 173 2.44 21.35 -8.25
C HIS A 173 2.49 19.93 -7.70
N THR A 174 1.57 19.06 -8.14
CA THR A 174 1.47 17.70 -7.63
C THR A 174 1.38 16.72 -8.79
N ILE A 175 2.28 15.74 -8.76
CA ILE A 175 2.29 14.58 -9.65
C ILE A 175 2.14 13.35 -8.78
N ASP A 176 1.11 12.55 -9.02
CA ASP A 176 0.96 11.20 -8.46
C ASP A 176 0.79 10.21 -9.62
N LEU A 177 1.66 9.21 -9.71
CA LEU A 177 1.71 8.27 -10.83
C LEU A 177 1.74 6.85 -10.31
N ASP A 178 0.70 6.07 -10.60
CA ASP A 178 0.66 4.62 -10.40
C ASP A 178 0.95 3.89 -11.72
N ILE A 179 2.20 3.49 -11.88
CA ILE A 179 2.73 2.83 -13.07
C ILE A 179 2.57 1.32 -12.91
N ARG A 180 1.64 0.75 -13.69
CA ARG A 180 1.30 -0.68 -13.62
C ARG A 180 2.25 -1.62 -14.34
N ASP A 181 3.29 -1.10 -15.00
CA ASP A 181 4.14 -1.92 -15.87
C ASP A 181 5.38 -2.47 -15.12
N ASP A 182 5.66 -3.75 -15.33
CA ASP A 182 6.76 -4.48 -14.67
C ASP A 182 8.09 -4.41 -15.47
N GLN A 183 8.04 -3.89 -16.70
CA GLN A 183 9.12 -3.91 -17.71
C GLN A 183 9.26 -2.54 -18.38
N ILE A 184 9.89 -1.57 -17.71
CA ILE A 184 10.22 -0.30 -18.37
C ILE A 184 11.74 -0.25 -18.56
N GLU A 185 12.13 -0.22 -19.82
CA GLU A 185 13.45 0.23 -20.24
C GLU A 185 13.64 1.68 -19.79
N VAL A 186 14.81 2.00 -19.23
CA VAL A 186 15.17 3.32 -18.72
C VAL A 186 14.68 4.40 -19.68
N GLY A 187 13.75 5.25 -19.21
CA GLY A 187 13.18 6.32 -20.02
C GLY A 187 14.27 7.27 -20.51
N PRO A 188 14.05 7.98 -21.64
CA PRO A 188 15.01 8.95 -22.14
C PRO A 188 15.29 10.01 -21.06
N PRO A 189 16.56 10.46 -20.92
CA PRO A 189 16.92 11.46 -19.93
C PRO A 189 16.14 12.76 -20.18
N LEU A 190 15.51 13.29 -19.14
CA LEU A 190 14.85 14.59 -19.18
C LEU A 190 15.90 15.70 -19.27
N THR A 191 15.62 16.75 -20.03
CA THR A 191 16.54 17.89 -20.15
C THR A 191 16.55 18.69 -18.84
N ILE A 192 17.75 18.91 -18.29
CA ILE A 192 17.96 19.65 -17.04
C ILE A 192 17.41 21.08 -17.16
N GLY A 193 16.67 21.53 -16.14
CA GLY A 193 16.18 22.90 -16.00
C GLY A 193 14.93 23.25 -16.82
N ALA A 194 14.43 22.32 -17.64
CA ALA A 194 13.28 22.56 -18.51
C ALA A 194 11.95 22.02 -17.94
N SER A 195 11.98 21.27 -16.84
CA SER A 195 10.85 20.44 -16.41
C SER A 195 10.31 20.86 -15.03
N PHE A 196 8.99 21.07 -14.94
CA PHE A 196 8.20 21.25 -13.71
C PHE A 196 8.69 22.30 -12.68
N PRO A 197 8.81 23.59 -13.04
CA PRO A 197 9.31 24.63 -12.14
C PRO A 197 8.42 24.83 -10.89
N ALA A 198 7.12 24.54 -10.98
CA ALA A 198 6.18 24.68 -9.88
C ALA A 198 5.96 23.42 -9.03
N LEU A 199 6.66 22.31 -9.33
CA LEU A 199 6.43 21.03 -8.63
C LEU A 199 6.70 21.19 -7.12
N ARG A 200 5.91 20.53 -6.29
CA ARG A 200 6.05 20.53 -4.83
C ARG A 200 5.86 19.13 -4.24
N CYS A 201 5.03 18.32 -4.89
CA CYS A 201 4.74 16.96 -4.45
C CYS A 201 4.93 15.99 -5.62
N LEU A 202 5.73 14.96 -5.40
CA LEU A 202 5.98 13.89 -6.35
C LEU A 202 5.71 12.53 -5.70
N GLY A 203 4.71 11.81 -6.20
CA GLY A 203 4.40 10.43 -5.86
C GLY A 203 4.54 9.56 -7.09
N ILE A 204 5.32 8.48 -7.02
CA ILE A 204 5.40 7.49 -8.09
C ILE A 204 5.33 6.10 -7.47
N ARG A 205 4.42 5.27 -7.95
CA ARG A 205 4.24 3.86 -7.62
C ARG A 205 4.54 3.02 -8.86
N GLY A 206 5.12 1.84 -8.65
CA GLY A 206 5.39 0.86 -9.71
C GLY A 206 6.86 0.48 -9.81
N ALA A 207 7.17 -0.51 -10.66
CA ALA A 207 8.51 -1.09 -10.76
C ALA A 207 9.60 -0.05 -11.09
N SER A 208 9.28 0.97 -11.89
CA SER A 208 10.24 2.00 -12.33
C SER A 208 10.10 3.32 -11.59
N SER A 209 9.38 3.33 -10.46
CA SER A 209 9.16 4.54 -9.68
C SER A 209 10.47 5.19 -9.23
N ALA A 210 11.49 4.40 -8.87
CA ALA A 210 12.78 4.88 -8.44
C ALA A 210 13.54 5.65 -9.55
N SER A 211 13.76 5.03 -10.70
CA SER A 211 14.49 5.66 -11.82
C SER A 211 13.76 6.88 -12.39
N LEU A 212 12.42 6.82 -12.43
CA LEU A 212 11.61 7.94 -12.89
C LEU A 212 11.64 9.11 -11.91
N THR A 213 11.53 8.82 -10.61
CA THR A 213 11.64 9.84 -9.56
C THR A 213 13.01 10.53 -9.64
N GLN A 214 14.08 9.75 -9.77
CA GLN A 214 15.43 10.28 -9.94
C GLN A 214 15.51 11.20 -11.17
N SER A 215 15.05 10.73 -12.34
CA SER A 215 15.10 11.50 -13.58
C SER A 215 14.32 12.83 -13.48
N ILE A 216 13.16 12.82 -12.82
CA ILE A 216 12.38 14.04 -12.59
C ILE A 216 13.14 14.99 -11.67
N ILE A 217 13.70 14.51 -10.55
CA ILE A 217 14.44 15.34 -9.59
C ILE A 217 15.68 15.95 -10.24
N GLU A 218 16.45 15.17 -11.00
CA GLU A 218 17.65 15.64 -11.72
C GLU A 218 17.32 16.68 -12.81
N SER A 219 16.07 16.69 -13.30
CA SER A 219 15.61 17.68 -14.27
C SER A 219 15.19 19.02 -13.66
N LEU A 220 15.03 19.08 -12.33
CA LEU A 220 14.64 20.29 -11.61
C LEU A 220 15.80 21.30 -11.56
N PRO A 221 15.52 22.60 -11.41
CA PRO A 221 16.56 23.57 -11.06
C PRO A 221 17.19 23.23 -9.71
N GLU A 222 18.46 23.61 -9.50
CA GLU A 222 19.12 23.45 -8.21
C GLU A 222 18.38 24.23 -7.10
N CYS A 223 18.37 23.66 -5.88
CA CYS A 223 17.64 24.20 -4.73
C CYS A 223 16.12 24.36 -4.95
N HIS A 224 15.50 23.45 -5.71
CA HIS A 224 14.07 23.48 -5.96
C HIS A 224 13.27 23.17 -4.68
N PRO A 225 12.23 23.95 -4.35
CA PRO A 225 11.53 23.84 -3.07
C PRO A 225 10.50 22.70 -3.07
N MET A 226 10.98 21.47 -3.24
CA MET A 226 10.17 20.26 -3.15
C MET A 226 9.71 20.03 -1.70
N GLU A 227 8.43 19.75 -1.50
CA GLU A 227 7.84 19.55 -0.17
C GLU A 227 7.65 18.08 0.17
N ALA A 228 7.29 17.25 -0.82
CA ALA A 228 6.95 15.85 -0.63
C ALA A 228 7.44 14.96 -1.77
N ILE A 229 8.10 13.85 -1.42
CA ILE A 229 8.58 12.85 -2.38
C ILE A 229 8.21 11.46 -1.86
N PHE A 230 7.49 10.68 -2.68
CA PHE A 230 7.10 9.32 -2.36
C PHE A 230 7.41 8.38 -3.53
N VAL A 231 8.11 7.29 -3.22
CA VAL A 231 8.45 6.24 -4.16
C VAL A 231 7.90 4.93 -3.61
N TYR A 232 6.94 4.33 -4.32
CA TYR A 232 6.29 3.09 -3.94
C TYR A 232 6.58 2.00 -4.96
N ASP A 233 6.63 0.76 -4.48
CA ASP A 233 6.72 -0.46 -5.27
C ASP A 233 7.90 -0.50 -6.26
N ALA A 234 8.95 0.28 -5.99
CA ALA A 234 10.15 0.32 -6.81
C ALA A 234 10.78 -1.08 -6.92
N LYS A 235 11.08 -1.48 -8.16
CA LYS A 235 11.91 -2.64 -8.46
C LYS A 235 13.33 -2.12 -8.56
N THR A 236 14.13 -2.36 -7.54
CA THR A 236 15.56 -2.06 -7.58
C THR A 236 16.25 -3.17 -8.35
N SER A 237 16.18 -3.13 -9.69
CA SER A 237 17.03 -3.99 -10.51
C SER A 237 18.49 -3.71 -10.16
N LEU A 238 19.26 -4.78 -9.93
CA LEU A 238 20.64 -4.86 -9.44
C LEU A 238 21.70 -4.03 -10.21
N ASN A 239 21.35 -3.26 -11.23
CA ASN A 239 22.33 -2.50 -12.01
C ASN A 239 21.81 -1.14 -12.53
N PRO A 240 22.42 -0.02 -12.10
CA PRO A 240 23.44 0.06 -11.04
C PRO A 240 22.83 -0.18 -9.64
N PRO A 241 23.53 -0.91 -8.75
CA PRO A 241 23.13 -1.09 -7.36
C PRO A 241 23.19 0.26 -6.64
N GLY A 242 22.05 0.95 -6.57
CA GLY A 242 22.05 2.31 -6.02
C GLY A 242 20.72 3.04 -6.01
N GLY A 243 19.58 2.43 -6.39
CA GLY A 243 18.32 3.15 -6.61
C GLY A 243 17.93 4.13 -5.49
N TYR A 244 17.97 3.68 -4.22
CA TYR A 244 17.70 4.55 -3.07
C TYR A 244 18.76 5.64 -2.90
N ARG A 245 20.05 5.26 -2.87
CA ARG A 245 21.16 6.19 -2.64
C ARG A 245 21.22 7.26 -3.73
N SER A 246 21.01 6.87 -4.99
CA SER A 246 21.00 7.77 -6.14
C SER A 246 19.87 8.80 -6.05
N ILE A 247 18.68 8.38 -5.59
CA ILE A 247 17.57 9.31 -5.33
C ILE A 247 17.91 10.23 -4.16
N ALA A 248 18.43 9.69 -3.06
CA ALA A 248 18.81 10.50 -1.90
C ALA A 248 19.89 11.54 -2.25
N ASP A 249 20.90 11.15 -3.03
CA ASP A 249 21.94 12.02 -3.57
C ASP A 249 21.34 13.10 -4.50
N SER A 250 20.37 12.72 -5.34
CA SER A 250 19.65 13.65 -6.22
C SER A 250 18.81 14.65 -5.43
N ILE A 251 18.11 14.21 -4.38
CA ILE A 251 17.33 15.09 -3.49
C ILE A 251 18.27 16.08 -2.81
N ASN A 252 19.39 15.61 -2.26
CA ASN A 252 20.36 16.47 -1.59
C ASN A 252 20.99 17.51 -2.54
N ARG A 253 21.14 17.17 -3.82
CA ARG A 253 21.71 18.06 -4.83
C ARG A 253 20.72 19.06 -5.41
N PHE A 254 19.50 18.62 -5.75
CA PHE A 254 18.55 19.40 -6.53
C PHE A 254 17.41 20.01 -5.70
N CYS A 255 17.10 19.48 -4.51
CA CYS A 255 16.02 20.01 -3.68
C CYS A 255 16.54 20.97 -2.60
N ASP A 256 15.74 21.95 -2.21
CA ASP A 256 16.00 22.79 -1.03
C ASP A 256 15.85 21.92 0.24
N PRO A 257 16.92 21.73 1.03
CA PRO A 257 16.88 20.93 2.25
C PRO A 257 15.91 21.46 3.33
N LYS A 258 15.47 22.73 3.22
CA LYS A 258 14.49 23.33 4.13
C LYS A 258 13.06 23.15 3.65
N ALA A 259 12.83 22.81 2.39
CA ALA A 259 11.48 22.64 1.85
C ALA A 259 10.91 21.24 2.08
N VAL A 260 11.76 20.21 1.99
CA VAL A 260 11.32 18.80 2.05
C VAL A 260 10.82 18.46 3.45
N GLN A 261 9.53 18.13 3.55
CA GLN A 261 8.86 17.76 4.79
C GLN A 261 8.48 16.28 4.82
N LEU A 262 8.16 15.70 3.66
CA LEU A 262 7.71 14.32 3.52
C LEU A 262 8.64 13.55 2.58
N PHE A 263 9.22 12.46 3.07
CA PHE A 263 9.97 11.54 2.24
C PHE A 263 9.59 10.08 2.53
N GLY A 264 9.17 9.37 1.50
CA GLY A 264 8.84 7.96 1.56
C GLY A 264 9.52 7.16 0.45
N PHE A 265 10.21 6.09 0.81
CA PHE A 265 10.78 5.12 -0.13
C PHE A 265 10.41 3.71 0.30
N LEU A 266 9.53 3.07 -0.46
CA LEU A 266 8.85 1.82 -0.11
C LEU A 266 8.95 0.83 -1.29
N PRO A 267 10.09 0.14 -1.47
CA PRO A 267 10.33 -0.76 -2.59
C PRO A 267 9.49 -2.04 -2.51
N ARG A 268 9.13 -2.60 -3.68
CA ARG A 268 8.31 -3.82 -3.79
C ARG A 268 9.08 -5.09 -3.45
N ARG A 269 10.37 -5.10 -3.75
CA ARG A 269 11.28 -6.23 -3.55
C ARG A 269 12.53 -5.79 -2.79
N PRO A 270 13.26 -6.74 -2.20
CA PRO A 270 14.50 -6.42 -1.55
C PRO A 270 15.51 -5.73 -2.44
N ILE A 271 16.13 -4.72 -1.85
CA ILE A 271 17.45 -4.28 -2.28
C ILE A 271 18.40 -5.33 -1.72
N GLU A 272 19.18 -5.96 -2.59
CA GLU A 272 20.33 -6.75 -2.18
C GLU A 272 21.53 -5.79 -2.06
N SER A 273 22.25 -5.82 -0.94
CA SER A 273 23.57 -5.24 -0.63
C SER A 273 23.77 -3.84 0.00
N ALA A 274 22.80 -3.18 0.63
CA ALA A 274 23.14 -2.01 1.47
C ALA A 274 23.58 -2.41 2.90
N THR A 275 24.73 -1.91 3.37
CA THR A 275 25.16 -2.11 4.76
C THR A 275 25.32 -0.76 5.47
N GLY A 276 24.62 -0.59 6.59
CA GLY A 276 24.81 0.51 7.55
C GLY A 276 24.09 1.84 7.23
N LEU A 277 24.50 2.89 7.97
CA LEU A 277 23.93 4.24 7.93
C LEU A 277 24.34 5.08 6.68
N ILE A 278 25.40 4.67 5.98
CA ILE A 278 25.97 5.38 4.81
C ILE A 278 24.91 5.80 3.77
N PRO A 279 23.91 4.96 3.42
CA PRO A 279 22.88 5.33 2.45
C PRO A 279 21.98 6.49 2.92
N LEU A 280 21.83 6.72 4.22
CA LEU A 280 20.97 7.75 4.79
C LEU A 280 21.63 9.13 4.86
N HIS A 281 22.96 9.19 4.78
CA HIS A 281 23.72 10.44 4.93
C HIS A 281 23.28 11.58 3.98
N PRO A 282 22.89 11.34 2.71
CA PRO A 282 22.40 12.42 1.84
C PRO A 282 21.13 13.10 2.37
N LEU A 283 20.33 12.40 3.17
CA LEU A 283 19.11 12.95 3.78
C LEU A 283 19.36 13.70 5.09
N ALA A 284 20.58 13.63 5.64
CA ALA A 284 20.93 14.31 6.89
C ALA A 284 20.79 15.84 6.79
N SER A 285 20.89 16.41 5.59
CA SER A 285 20.72 17.84 5.32
C SER A 285 19.27 18.31 5.44
N LEU A 286 18.29 17.40 5.35
CA LEU A 286 16.84 17.70 5.32
C LEU A 286 16.29 18.06 6.71
N SER A 287 16.74 19.20 7.24
CA SER A 287 16.45 19.66 8.61
C SER A 287 14.97 19.88 8.94
N ASN A 288 14.11 20.09 7.94
CA ASN A 288 12.66 20.29 8.11
C ASN A 288 11.83 19.02 7.85
N LEU A 289 12.47 17.86 7.73
CA LEU A 289 11.80 16.59 7.52
C LEU A 289 10.90 16.26 8.73
N ARG A 290 9.61 16.07 8.45
CA ARG A 290 8.57 15.74 9.45
C ARG A 290 8.13 14.28 9.35
N HIS A 291 8.14 13.73 8.14
CA HIS A 291 7.75 12.35 7.90
C HIS A 291 8.80 11.66 7.05
N LEU A 292 9.41 10.61 7.60
CA LEU A 292 10.37 9.76 6.92
C LEU A 292 9.89 8.32 7.01
N ALA A 293 9.67 7.69 5.87
CA ALA A 293 9.32 6.28 5.77
C ALA A 293 10.26 5.57 4.80
N LEU A 294 11.20 4.78 5.32
CA LEU A 294 12.12 3.96 4.55
C LEU A 294 11.83 2.50 4.85
N ARG A 295 11.40 1.76 3.82
CA ARG A 295 11.40 0.31 3.87
C ARG A 295 12.62 -0.22 3.12
N SER A 296 13.41 -1.01 3.81
CA SER A 296 14.35 -1.94 3.19
C SER A 296 13.86 -3.36 3.49
N TRP A 297 14.18 -4.32 2.63
CA TRP A 297 13.87 -5.71 2.94
C TRP A 297 15.06 -6.49 3.49
N HIS A 298 16.31 -6.12 3.17
CA HIS A 298 17.47 -6.92 3.59
C HIS A 298 18.62 -6.15 4.25
N ASP A 299 18.56 -4.81 4.35
CA ASP A 299 19.84 -4.07 4.36
C ASP A 299 19.86 -2.75 5.12
N LEU A 300 18.79 -2.39 5.83
CA LEU A 300 18.93 -1.34 6.83
C LEU A 300 19.54 -1.96 8.10
N ALA A 301 20.80 -2.39 8.00
CA ALA A 301 21.58 -2.91 9.12
C ALA A 301 22.00 -1.76 10.04
N LEU A 302 21.02 -1.07 10.64
CA LEU A 302 21.26 -0.03 11.62
C LEU A 302 21.83 -0.66 12.88
N ALA A 303 22.91 -0.09 13.37
CA ALA A 303 23.42 -0.34 14.72
C ALA A 303 22.84 0.68 15.70
N ASP A 304 22.88 0.37 17.00
CA ASP A 304 22.43 1.30 18.06
C ASP A 304 23.16 2.66 17.99
N THR A 305 24.42 2.65 17.53
CA THR A 305 25.22 3.87 17.30
C THR A 305 24.63 4.75 16.19
N ASP A 306 24.03 4.14 15.17
CA ASP A 306 23.37 4.86 14.08
C ASP A 306 22.10 5.54 14.61
N CYS A 307 21.34 4.84 15.45
CA CYS A 307 20.16 5.39 16.13
C CYS A 307 20.49 6.55 17.09
N ALA A 308 21.71 6.64 17.62
CA ALA A 308 22.14 7.82 18.36
C ALA A 308 22.37 9.05 17.46
N GLN A 309 22.71 8.82 16.19
CA GLN A 309 22.99 9.89 15.23
C GLN A 309 21.74 10.41 14.53
N LEU A 310 20.78 9.54 14.18
CA LEU A 310 19.57 9.91 13.42
C LEU A 310 18.76 11.08 14.02
N PRO A 311 18.49 11.14 15.35
CA PRO A 311 17.77 12.26 15.96
C PRO A 311 18.48 13.61 15.80
N THR A 312 19.81 13.61 15.65
CA THR A 312 20.58 14.84 15.46
C THR A 312 20.30 15.48 14.10
N TRP A 313 19.93 14.67 13.09
CA TRP A 313 19.63 15.12 11.74
C TRP A 313 18.21 15.68 11.63
N TRP A 314 17.24 15.04 12.31
CA TRP A 314 15.82 15.34 12.14
C TRP A 314 15.09 15.58 13.46
N ARG A 315 15.51 16.59 14.23
CA ARG A 315 14.91 16.91 15.55
C ARG A 315 13.41 17.20 15.53
N ARG A 316 12.87 17.62 14.38
CA ARG A 316 11.43 17.95 14.17
C ARG A 316 10.63 16.80 13.56
N ILE A 317 11.21 15.60 13.52
CA ILE A 317 10.55 14.44 12.94
C ILE A 317 9.31 14.08 13.78
N GLN A 318 8.17 13.94 13.11
CA GLN A 318 6.88 13.56 13.71
C GLN A 318 6.57 12.09 13.47
N SER A 319 6.97 11.57 12.31
CA SER A 319 6.78 10.17 11.92
C SER A 319 8.08 9.64 11.34
N LEU A 320 8.70 8.70 12.05
CA LEU A 320 9.90 8.01 11.58
C LEU A 320 9.60 6.53 11.46
N ALA A 321 9.69 5.97 10.27
CA ALA A 321 9.57 4.54 10.03
C ALA A 321 10.80 4.07 9.24
N LEU A 322 11.68 3.31 9.90
CA LEU A 322 12.85 2.66 9.30
C LEU A 322 12.65 1.16 9.46
N CYS A 323 12.02 0.54 8.47
CA CYS A 323 11.60 -0.85 8.54
C CYS A 323 12.59 -1.73 7.80
N ASN A 324 12.98 -2.84 8.42
CA ASN A 324 13.54 -3.99 7.72
C ASN A 324 12.44 -5.06 7.60
N MET A 325 11.94 -5.31 6.38
CA MET A 325 10.75 -6.15 6.16
C MET A 325 11.03 -7.65 6.21
N GLU A 326 12.26 -8.10 5.94
CA GLU A 326 12.61 -9.51 6.01
C GLU A 326 13.89 -9.72 6.81
N ARG A 327 13.82 -10.63 7.78
CA ARG A 327 14.96 -11.00 8.60
C ARG A 327 15.91 -11.84 7.77
N THR A 328 17.01 -11.25 7.30
CA THR A 328 18.19 -12.08 6.99
C THR A 328 18.66 -12.67 8.33
N HIS A 329 18.81 -14.00 8.41
CA HIS A 329 19.14 -14.70 9.66
C HIS A 329 20.41 -14.18 10.37
N ASN A 330 21.26 -13.44 9.66
CA ASN A 330 22.55 -12.94 10.12
C ASN A 330 22.60 -11.43 10.42
N ALA A 331 21.53 -10.66 10.16
CA ALA A 331 21.55 -9.22 10.46
C ALA A 331 21.51 -9.00 11.98
N ARG A 332 22.47 -8.21 12.48
CA ARG A 332 22.44 -7.69 13.85
C ARG A 332 21.29 -6.69 13.95
N LEU A 333 20.27 -7.03 14.73
CA LEU A 333 19.16 -6.14 15.02
C LEU A 333 19.56 -5.09 16.04
N LEU A 334 18.87 -3.95 16.01
CA LEU A 334 18.95 -2.93 17.05
C LEU A 334 18.57 -3.52 18.41
N THR A 335 19.14 -3.03 19.51
CA THR A 335 18.64 -3.38 20.84
C THR A 335 17.51 -2.45 21.26
N LEU A 336 16.79 -2.80 22.33
CA LEU A 336 15.82 -1.89 22.96
C LEU A 336 16.42 -0.53 23.37
N ALA A 337 17.73 -0.47 23.65
CA ALA A 337 18.41 0.79 24.00
C ALA A 337 18.49 1.78 22.83
N ALA A 338 18.37 1.30 21.58
CA ALA A 338 18.33 2.14 20.39
C ALA A 338 17.12 3.10 20.36
N LEU A 339 16.11 2.88 21.21
CA LEU A 339 14.95 3.75 21.33
C LEU A 339 15.24 5.03 22.13
N PHE A 340 16.23 5.01 23.03
CA PHE A 340 16.51 6.11 23.95
C PHE A 340 16.83 7.45 23.25
N PRO A 341 17.70 7.49 22.22
CA PRO A 341 18.06 8.76 21.57
C PRO A 341 16.85 9.48 20.94
N PHE A 342 15.85 8.74 20.47
CA PHE A 342 14.63 9.33 19.89
C PHE A 342 13.74 9.96 20.96
N VAL A 343 13.67 9.37 22.14
CA VAL A 343 12.94 9.94 23.29
C VAL A 343 13.60 11.23 23.77
N GLU A 344 14.93 11.25 23.80
CA GLU A 344 15.70 12.39 24.31
C GLU A 344 15.70 13.59 23.37
N MET A 345 15.76 13.36 22.05
CA MET A 345 16.08 14.41 21.08
C MET A 345 14.94 14.77 20.12
N CYS A 346 13.88 13.96 20.02
CA CYS A 346 12.76 14.19 19.10
C CYS A 346 11.44 14.48 19.84
N ASP A 347 11.29 15.70 20.36
CA ASP A 347 10.13 16.13 21.16
C ASP A 347 8.79 16.05 20.41
N ASP A 348 8.82 16.15 19.08
CA ASP A 348 7.64 16.14 18.22
C ASP A 348 7.30 14.75 17.66
N LEU A 349 8.07 13.71 18.01
CA LEU A 349 7.87 12.36 17.50
C LEU A 349 6.56 11.75 18.02
N VAL A 350 5.63 11.47 17.09
CA VAL A 350 4.31 10.86 17.36
C VAL A 350 4.27 9.40 16.92
N ARG A 351 4.95 9.06 15.82
CA ARG A 351 4.99 7.69 15.28
C ARG A 351 6.43 7.24 15.10
N LEU A 352 6.77 6.12 15.73
CA LEU A 352 8.08 5.49 15.60
C LEU A 352 7.93 4.08 15.05
N GLY A 353 8.65 3.75 13.99
CA GLY A 353 8.69 2.43 13.39
C GLY A 353 10.13 1.95 13.27
N LEU A 354 10.50 0.94 14.04
CA LEU A 354 11.85 0.36 14.06
C LEU A 354 11.76 -1.14 14.26
N VAL A 355 12.78 -1.86 13.76
CA VAL A 355 12.95 -3.29 14.02
C VAL A 355 14.09 -3.48 15.00
N PHE A 356 13.81 -4.04 16.17
CA PHE A 356 14.77 -4.24 17.25
C PHE A 356 14.57 -5.61 17.92
N ASP A 357 15.63 -6.13 18.53
CA ASP A 357 15.61 -7.36 19.32
C ASP A 357 15.21 -7.04 20.76
N ALA A 358 13.99 -7.47 21.12
CA ALA A 358 13.46 -7.36 22.47
C ALA A 358 13.67 -8.65 23.30
N ARG A 359 14.47 -9.61 22.82
CA ARG A 359 14.86 -10.81 23.58
C ARG A 359 16.11 -10.59 24.43
N SER A 360 16.89 -9.55 24.12
CA SER A 360 18.10 -9.22 24.89
C SER A 360 17.75 -8.76 26.31
N ALA A 361 18.74 -8.75 27.19
CA ALA A 361 18.59 -8.18 28.53
C ALA A 361 18.02 -6.76 28.45
N LEU A 362 17.06 -6.45 29.35
CA LEU A 362 16.41 -5.15 29.40
C LEU A 362 17.43 -4.07 29.77
N PRO A 363 17.56 -3.01 28.96
CA PRO A 363 18.45 -1.91 29.31
C PRO A 363 17.92 -1.14 30.52
N GLN A 364 18.83 -0.62 31.34
CA GLN A 364 18.46 0.32 32.40
C GLN A 364 18.07 1.66 31.75
N ILE A 365 16.94 2.22 32.18
CA ILE A 365 16.49 3.55 31.74
C ILE A 365 17.39 4.58 32.42
N PRO A 366 18.08 5.46 31.67
CA PRO A 366 18.80 6.58 32.26
C PRO A 366 17.87 7.47 33.07
N ASP A 367 18.30 7.89 34.27
CA ASP A 367 17.50 8.78 35.15
C ASP A 367 17.10 10.10 34.45
N SER A 368 17.90 10.55 33.47
CA SER A 368 17.62 11.74 32.66
C SER A 368 16.35 11.63 31.80
N LEU A 369 15.86 10.41 31.54
CA LEU A 369 14.66 10.17 30.73
C LEU A 369 13.37 10.06 31.55
N LEU A 370 13.43 10.23 32.87
CA LEU A 370 12.27 10.12 33.75
C LEU A 370 11.93 11.46 34.42
N PRO A 371 10.71 12.02 34.23
CA PRO A 371 9.63 11.54 33.37
C PRO A 371 9.90 11.82 31.87
N SER A 372 9.55 10.86 31.01
CA SER A 372 9.78 11.00 29.58
C SER A 372 8.89 12.09 28.96
N PRO A 373 9.46 13.06 28.21
CA PRO A 373 8.68 14.07 27.49
C PRO A 373 8.03 13.53 26.21
N SER A 374 8.23 12.24 25.89
CA SER A 374 7.86 11.66 24.60
C SER A 374 6.38 11.82 24.26
N ARG A 375 6.12 12.14 22.98
CA ARG A 375 4.78 12.23 22.40
C ARG A 375 4.42 11.03 21.54
N VAL A 376 5.21 9.96 21.55
CA VAL A 376 4.96 8.78 20.73
C VAL A 376 3.63 8.14 21.15
N GLU A 377 2.69 8.11 20.20
CA GLU A 377 1.36 7.50 20.35
C GLU A 377 1.28 6.13 19.67
N GLU A 378 2.13 5.90 18.65
CA GLU A 378 2.13 4.69 17.83
C GLU A 378 3.56 4.17 17.65
N LEU A 379 3.78 2.91 18.04
CA LEU A 379 5.05 2.20 17.86
C LEU A 379 4.85 1.04 16.89
N ALA A 380 5.44 1.12 15.70
CA ALA A 380 5.44 0.03 14.73
C ALA A 380 6.68 -0.85 14.90
N VAL A 381 6.46 -2.05 15.40
CA VAL A 381 7.53 -3.00 15.75
C VAL A 381 7.85 -3.98 14.63
N TYR A 382 6.96 -4.13 13.64
CA TYR A 382 7.12 -5.06 12.51
C TYR A 382 7.53 -6.47 12.99
N ASP A 383 8.62 -7.01 12.46
CA ASP A 383 9.20 -8.33 12.79
C ASP A 383 10.19 -8.30 13.98
N SER A 384 10.06 -7.33 14.88
CA SER A 384 10.88 -7.26 16.10
C SER A 384 10.67 -8.50 16.97
N PRO A 385 11.71 -9.33 17.19
CA PRO A 385 11.58 -10.52 17.99
C PRO A 385 11.46 -10.18 19.47
N ILE A 386 10.60 -10.92 20.18
CA ILE A 386 10.38 -10.79 21.62
C ILE A 386 10.21 -12.18 22.22
N ALA A 387 10.82 -12.40 23.39
CA ALA A 387 10.68 -13.64 24.15
C ALA A 387 9.48 -13.54 25.08
N ARG A 388 8.82 -14.67 25.36
CA ARG A 388 7.59 -14.67 26.16
C ARG A 388 7.83 -14.18 27.59
N GLU A 389 8.97 -14.55 28.16
CA GLU A 389 9.48 -14.13 29.46
C GLU A 389 9.82 -12.63 29.54
N SER A 390 10.03 -11.97 28.40
CA SER A 390 10.38 -10.55 28.33
C SER A 390 9.16 -9.63 28.17
N VAL A 391 7.97 -10.16 27.89
CA VAL A 391 6.75 -9.39 27.58
C VAL A 391 6.45 -8.33 28.64
N ASP A 392 6.48 -8.70 29.92
CA ASP A 392 6.16 -7.78 31.01
C ASP A 392 7.23 -6.69 31.18
N GLY A 393 8.51 -7.08 31.16
CA GLY A 393 9.61 -6.14 31.33
C GLY A 393 9.74 -5.17 30.14
N VAL A 394 9.52 -5.64 28.92
CA VAL A 394 9.46 -4.79 27.72
C VAL A 394 8.25 -3.87 27.78
N GLY A 395 7.09 -4.35 28.22
CA GLY A 395 5.91 -3.52 28.40
C GLY A 395 6.12 -2.40 29.43
N LEU A 396 6.75 -2.70 30.57
CA LEU A 396 7.10 -1.70 31.59
C LEU A 396 8.09 -0.66 31.04
N LEU A 397 9.14 -1.12 30.36
CA LEU A 397 10.13 -0.26 29.73
C LEU A 397 9.48 0.69 28.71
N LEU A 398 8.65 0.16 27.79
CA LEU A 398 7.96 0.97 26.78
C LEU A 398 6.95 1.94 27.41
N GLY A 399 6.23 1.53 28.46
CA GLY A 399 5.31 2.42 29.18
C GLY A 399 6.03 3.57 29.88
N ALA A 400 7.25 3.34 30.39
CA ALA A 400 8.09 4.38 30.99
C ALA A 400 8.68 5.33 29.94
N LEU A 401 9.17 4.79 28.81
CA LEU A 401 9.74 5.58 27.71
C LEU A 401 8.68 6.38 26.94
N PHE A 402 7.51 5.79 26.73
CA PHE A 402 6.45 6.32 25.89
C PHE A 402 5.12 6.37 26.68
N PRO A 403 4.97 7.30 27.63
CA PRO A 403 3.79 7.35 28.49
C PRO A 403 2.48 7.65 27.73
N ARG A 404 2.57 8.10 26.47
CA ARG A 404 1.44 8.36 25.59
C ARG A 404 1.19 7.25 24.56
N LEU A 405 1.92 6.13 24.61
CA LEU A 405 1.80 5.05 23.64
C LEU A 405 0.42 4.39 23.74
N ARG A 406 -0.36 4.49 22.65
CA ARG A 406 -1.72 3.95 22.55
C ARG A 406 -1.82 2.72 21.67
N SER A 407 -0.90 2.58 20.71
CA SER A 407 -0.96 1.54 19.71
C SER A 407 0.42 0.96 19.43
N ILE A 408 0.54 -0.36 19.48
CA ILE A 408 1.69 -1.09 18.95
C ILE A 408 1.24 -1.80 17.68
N VAL A 409 1.87 -1.49 16.54
CA VAL A 409 1.53 -2.07 15.24
C VAL A 409 2.55 -3.15 14.89
N SER A 410 2.07 -4.38 14.79
CA SER A 410 2.85 -5.53 14.32
C SER A 410 2.15 -6.14 13.09
N SER A 411 2.67 -5.88 11.89
CA SER A 411 2.12 -6.39 10.64
C SER A 411 2.90 -7.62 10.18
N LYS A 412 2.20 -8.77 10.01
CA LYS A 412 2.74 -10.02 9.44
C LYS A 412 3.91 -10.67 10.21
N SER A 413 4.08 -10.32 11.48
CA SER A 413 5.13 -10.87 12.34
C SER A 413 4.67 -12.13 13.08
N PRO A 414 5.53 -13.15 13.25
CA PRO A 414 5.25 -14.29 14.12
C PRO A 414 5.12 -13.89 15.60
N TYR A 415 5.62 -12.71 15.97
CA TYR A 415 5.58 -12.18 17.33
C TYR A 415 4.34 -11.34 17.63
N LYS A 416 3.44 -11.17 16.64
CA LYS A 416 2.24 -10.33 16.77
C LYS A 416 1.42 -10.62 18.04
N PRO A 417 1.12 -11.87 18.44
CA PRO A 417 0.33 -12.14 19.65
C PRO A 417 0.97 -11.56 20.93
N LEU A 418 2.31 -11.59 21.02
CA LEU A 418 3.05 -11.07 22.18
C LEU A 418 3.04 -9.54 22.19
N TRP A 419 3.17 -8.90 21.03
CA TRP A 419 3.05 -7.44 20.90
C TRP A 419 1.64 -6.92 21.16
N ASP A 420 0.62 -7.65 20.71
CA ASP A 420 -0.79 -7.35 20.98
C ASP A 420 -1.07 -7.44 22.51
N GLU A 421 -0.47 -8.40 23.22
CA GLU A 421 -0.55 -8.50 24.68
C GLU A 421 0.03 -7.26 25.38
N ILE A 422 1.21 -6.78 24.95
CA ILE A 422 1.82 -5.54 25.47
C ILE A 422 0.91 -4.34 25.19
N SER A 423 0.40 -4.22 23.96
CA SER A 423 -0.50 -3.12 23.57
C SER A 423 -1.76 -3.10 24.46
N ALA A 424 -2.32 -4.27 24.77
CA ALA A 424 -3.47 -4.40 25.66
C ALA A 424 -3.15 -4.07 27.13
N LYS A 425 -1.94 -4.39 27.61
CA LYS A 425 -1.49 -4.02 28.97
C LYS A 425 -1.27 -2.51 29.09
N LEU A 426 -0.64 -1.87 28.10
CA LEU A 426 -0.44 -0.43 28.05
C LEU A 426 -1.77 0.33 28.00
N SER A 427 -2.70 -0.12 27.15
CA SER A 427 -4.02 0.53 27.00
C SER A 427 -4.87 0.49 28.27
N ARG A 428 -4.66 -0.50 29.15
CA ARG A 428 -5.38 -0.62 30.42
C ARG A 428 -4.74 0.21 31.56
N GLY A 429 -3.58 0.82 31.35
CA GLY A 429 -2.85 1.54 32.40
C GLY A 429 -2.35 0.66 33.56
N VAL A 430 -2.34 -0.68 33.37
CA VAL A 430 -2.04 -1.64 34.44
C VAL A 430 -0.56 -1.60 34.83
N LEU A 431 0.31 -1.16 33.92
CA LEU A 431 1.77 -1.22 34.10
C LEU A 431 2.36 -0.03 34.90
N THR A 432 1.59 1.02 35.17
CA THR A 432 2.13 2.24 35.83
C THR A 432 1.95 2.27 37.35
N ALA A 433 1.33 1.26 37.97
CA ALA A 433 0.83 1.39 39.35
C ALA A 433 1.28 0.32 40.37
N SER A 434 2.15 -0.63 40.01
CA SER A 434 2.33 -1.86 40.83
C SER A 434 3.63 -1.95 41.64
N ASN A 435 4.35 -0.85 41.91
CA ASN A 435 5.62 -0.92 42.66
C ASN A 435 5.53 -0.54 44.15
N GLU A 436 4.33 -0.45 44.73
CA GLU A 436 4.17 -0.30 46.18
C GLU A 436 3.51 -1.54 46.80
N GLY A 437 4.36 -2.43 47.32
CA GLY A 437 4.03 -3.25 48.49
C GLY A 437 3.25 -4.55 48.27
N SER A 438 3.92 -5.61 47.82
CA SER A 438 3.49 -6.97 48.20
C SER A 438 4.64 -7.99 48.15
N TYR A 439 5.66 -7.78 48.98
CA TYR A 439 6.46 -8.89 49.49
C TYR A 439 5.74 -9.46 50.71
N GLY A 440 4.70 -10.26 50.44
CA GLY A 440 3.87 -10.91 51.44
C GLY A 440 3.64 -12.37 51.08
N ASN A 441 4.61 -13.20 51.46
CA ASN A 441 4.45 -14.56 52.01
C ASN A 441 3.20 -15.37 51.58
N GLY A 442 3.39 -16.46 50.83
CA GLY A 442 2.33 -17.42 50.55
C GLY A 442 2.84 -18.66 49.85
N GLY A 443 3.16 -19.68 50.64
CA GLY A 443 3.58 -20.99 50.13
C GLY A 443 2.43 -21.87 49.64
N GLY A 444 2.81 -22.84 48.81
CA GLY A 444 2.17 -24.15 48.68
C GLY A 444 0.94 -24.23 47.76
N ARG A 445 1.10 -24.85 46.58
CA ARG A 445 0.77 -26.26 46.35
C ARG A 445 0.82 -26.61 44.86
N ASP A 446 1.40 -27.77 44.62
CA ASP A 446 1.35 -28.53 43.37
C ASP A 446 -0.08 -28.83 42.92
N ALA A 447 -0.32 -28.69 41.62
CA ALA A 447 -1.23 -29.55 40.88
C ALA A 447 -0.87 -29.48 39.39
N GLY A 448 -0.37 -30.59 38.86
CA GLY A 448 -0.05 -30.77 37.45
C GLY A 448 -1.30 -30.74 36.58
N GLY A 449 -1.13 -30.16 35.39
CA GLY A 449 -2.09 -30.17 34.30
C GLY A 449 -1.33 -30.10 32.98
N SER A 450 -0.91 -31.26 32.49
CA SER A 450 -0.38 -31.43 31.14
C SER A 450 -1.52 -31.21 30.15
N GLY A 451 -1.49 -30.08 29.45
CA GLY A 451 -2.35 -29.79 28.32
C GLY A 451 -1.48 -29.46 27.12
N ASP A 452 -1.29 -30.44 26.25
CA ASP A 452 -0.71 -30.25 24.92
C ASP A 452 -1.60 -29.27 24.13
N VAL A 453 -1.08 -28.08 23.87
CA VAL A 453 -1.70 -27.09 22.99
C VAL A 453 -1.02 -27.21 21.63
N GLU A 454 -1.66 -27.97 20.74
CA GLU A 454 -1.34 -27.99 19.31
C GLU A 454 -1.53 -26.58 18.72
N ALA A 455 -0.42 -25.99 18.28
CA ALA A 455 -0.42 -24.76 17.51
C ALA A 455 -0.92 -25.06 16.09
N ARG A 456 -2.18 -24.74 15.82
CA ARG A 456 -2.73 -24.63 14.46
C ARG A 456 -2.20 -23.35 13.81
N THR A 457 -1.42 -23.52 12.75
CA THR A 457 -1.05 -22.49 11.78
C THR A 457 -1.97 -22.61 10.57
N ASP A 458 -2.86 -21.63 10.36
CA ASP A 458 -3.66 -21.46 9.13
C ASP A 458 -3.31 -20.09 8.50
N GLY A 459 -3.11 -20.05 7.17
CA GLY A 459 -2.83 -18.85 6.33
C GLY A 459 -4.09 -18.06 5.92
N PRO A 460 -4.15 -17.33 4.78
CA PRO A 460 -3.13 -16.53 4.09
C PRO A 460 -3.50 -15.02 3.90
N HIS A 461 -2.48 -14.23 3.57
CA HIS A 461 -2.41 -12.90 2.92
C HIS A 461 -3.53 -11.82 3.09
N ALA A 462 -3.30 -10.89 4.01
CA ALA A 462 -3.85 -9.52 3.95
C ALA A 462 -2.70 -8.48 3.97
N MET A 463 -2.67 -7.59 2.98
CA MET A 463 -1.76 -6.43 2.93
C MET A 463 -2.28 -5.34 3.87
N ALA A 464 -1.82 -5.34 5.12
CA ALA A 464 -2.00 -4.20 6.01
C ALA A 464 -1.05 -3.08 5.54
N GLU A 465 -1.55 -2.18 4.70
CA GLU A 465 -0.93 -0.89 4.47
C GLU A 465 -0.85 -0.15 5.81
N MET A 466 0.35 0.23 6.23
CA MET A 466 0.47 1.49 6.96
C MET A 466 -0.05 2.53 5.98
N SER A 467 -1.34 2.85 6.12
CA SER A 467 -1.91 3.97 5.41
C SER A 467 -1.13 5.17 5.93
N LEU A 468 -0.09 5.56 5.17
CA LEU A 468 0.39 6.92 5.13
C LEU A 468 -0.81 7.73 4.60
N ASN A 469 -1.82 7.88 5.46
CA ASN A 469 -2.85 8.87 5.33
C ASN A 469 -2.08 10.17 5.48
N THR A 470 -1.51 10.63 4.35
CA THR A 470 -1.00 11.98 4.19
C THR A 470 -2.06 12.87 4.80
N PRO A 471 -1.74 13.64 5.87
CA PRO A 471 -2.71 14.57 6.40
C PRO A 471 -3.07 15.50 5.25
N VAL A 472 -4.30 15.39 4.75
CA VAL A 472 -4.87 16.41 3.88
C VAL A 472 -4.85 17.67 4.73
N VAL A 473 -3.88 18.55 4.47
CA VAL A 473 -3.76 19.86 5.11
C VAL A 473 -5.02 20.63 4.77
N ARG A 474 -6.06 20.48 5.59
CA ARG A 474 -7.26 21.31 5.55
C ARG A 474 -6.88 22.63 6.21
N HIS A 475 -6.67 23.67 5.40
CA HIS A 475 -6.67 25.03 5.90
C HIS A 475 -7.99 25.30 6.64
N GLY A 476 -7.90 25.49 7.95
CA GLY A 476 -9.05 25.74 8.82
C GLY A 476 -9.67 27.11 8.55
N GLN A 477 -11.00 27.14 8.41
CA GLN A 477 -11.81 28.33 8.64
C GLN A 477 -12.41 28.29 10.05
N PRO A 478 -12.59 29.45 10.71
CA PRO A 478 -13.05 29.52 12.10
C PRO A 478 -14.54 29.21 12.21
N SER A 479 -14.89 28.26 13.10
CA SER A 479 -16.28 27.93 13.44
C SER A 479 -16.79 28.91 14.50
N ALA A 480 -17.79 29.71 14.14
CA ALA A 480 -18.55 30.52 15.08
C ALA A 480 -19.45 29.63 15.94
N ALA A 481 -19.45 29.90 17.25
CA ALA A 481 -20.32 29.25 18.23
C ALA A 481 -21.79 29.61 17.96
N ALA A 482 -22.65 28.60 17.93
CA ALA A 482 -24.10 28.75 18.00
C ALA A 482 -24.62 27.93 19.18
N SER A 483 -25.10 28.65 20.19
CA SER A 483 -25.77 28.16 21.39
C SER A 483 -27.08 27.44 21.03
N SER A 484 -27.20 26.19 21.45
CA SER A 484 -28.44 25.42 21.48
C SER A 484 -29.16 25.74 22.79
N SER A 485 -30.28 26.48 22.70
CA SER A 485 -31.24 26.64 23.80
C SER A 485 -32.25 25.51 23.72
N ASP A 486 -32.25 24.63 24.72
CA ASP A 486 -33.29 23.64 24.93
C ASP A 486 -34.61 24.33 25.26
N PHE A 487 -35.64 24.02 24.48
CA PHE A 487 -37.00 24.53 24.63
C PHE A 487 -37.84 23.44 25.28
N ASP A 488 -38.06 23.59 26.58
CA ASP A 488 -38.83 22.70 27.43
C ASP A 488 -40.33 23.02 27.25
N MET A 489 -41.12 22.05 26.75
CA MET A 489 -42.59 22.14 26.70
C MET A 489 -43.20 21.05 27.60
N SER A 490 -43.29 21.37 28.89
CA SER A 490 -44.19 20.71 29.83
C SER A 490 -45.16 21.73 30.43
N THR A 491 -46.17 22.14 29.67
CA THR A 491 -47.35 22.83 30.22
C THR A 491 -48.38 21.79 30.64
N GLY A 492 -48.26 21.32 31.89
CA GLY A 492 -49.33 20.61 32.58
C GLY A 492 -50.48 21.57 32.88
N LEU A 493 -51.62 21.37 32.23
CA LEU A 493 -52.88 22.03 32.54
C LEU A 493 -53.39 21.52 33.90
N HIS A 494 -53.09 22.28 34.94
CA HIS A 494 -53.67 22.13 36.27
C HIS A 494 -55.10 22.69 36.23
N MET A 495 -56.09 21.81 36.06
CA MET A 495 -57.50 22.13 36.27
C MET A 495 -57.76 22.32 37.77
N GLN A 496 -57.83 23.58 38.20
CA GLN A 496 -58.42 23.95 39.48
C GLN A 496 -59.94 23.76 39.43
N PRO A 497 -60.57 23.12 40.43
CA PRO A 497 -62.01 23.17 40.59
C PRO A 497 -62.39 24.52 41.21
N THR A 498 -62.91 25.45 40.41
CA THR A 498 -63.59 26.62 40.93
C THR A 498 -64.91 26.20 41.58
N GLN A 499 -64.90 25.99 42.89
CA GLN A 499 -66.08 26.10 43.74
C GLN A 499 -66.55 27.57 43.70
N THR A 500 -67.52 27.89 42.86
CA THR A 500 -68.24 29.16 42.93
C THR A 500 -69.45 29.00 43.82
N GLY A 501 -69.39 29.76 44.92
CA GLY A 501 -70.42 30.04 45.91
C GLY A 501 -71.87 29.91 45.43
N ILE A 502 -72.59 29.04 46.13
CA ILE A 502 -74.02 29.17 46.41
C ILE A 502 -74.10 30.27 47.47
N ASP A 503 -74.42 31.50 47.08
CA ASP A 503 -75.01 32.51 47.97
C ASP A 503 -75.43 33.75 47.17
N ARG A 504 -76.64 34.26 47.49
CA ARG A 504 -77.42 35.37 46.88
C ARG A 504 -78.27 34.99 45.65
N ALA A 505 -79.56 35.32 45.55
CA ALA A 505 -80.40 36.20 46.36
C ALA A 505 -81.88 35.81 46.23
N SER A 506 -82.55 35.79 47.37
CA SER A 506 -83.99 35.92 47.50
C SER A 506 -84.41 37.33 47.03
N GLN A 507 -85.02 37.45 45.87
CA GLN A 507 -85.88 38.58 45.52
C GLN A 507 -87.13 38.05 44.83
N SER A 508 -88.15 37.77 45.64
CA SER A 508 -89.54 37.62 45.25
C SER A 508 -90.07 38.97 44.76
N GLY A 509 -89.86 39.26 43.48
CA GLY A 509 -90.58 40.28 42.74
C GLY A 509 -91.68 39.62 41.95
N SER A 510 -92.94 40.00 42.22
CA SER A 510 -94.14 39.60 41.47
C SER A 510 -93.93 39.74 39.96
N LEU A 511 -93.61 38.62 39.31
CA LEU A 511 -93.49 38.53 37.86
C LEU A 511 -94.89 38.39 37.25
N ALA A 512 -95.23 39.34 36.39
CA ALA A 512 -96.43 39.28 35.57
C ALA A 512 -96.43 37.98 34.74
N PRO A 513 -97.61 37.41 34.41
CA PRO A 513 -97.74 36.14 33.69
C PRO A 513 -96.94 36.05 32.37
N GLU A 514 -96.57 37.17 31.76
CA GLU A 514 -95.76 37.23 30.54
C GLU A 514 -94.30 36.77 30.71
N SER A 515 -93.67 36.93 31.87
CA SER A 515 -92.24 36.56 32.01
C SER A 515 -92.01 35.05 32.18
N LEU A 516 -93.02 34.31 32.68
CA LEU A 516 -92.95 32.85 32.81
C LEU A 516 -93.06 32.17 31.44
N TRP A 517 -93.86 32.73 30.52
CA TRP A 517 -93.94 32.26 29.14
C TRP A 517 -92.65 32.53 28.36
N GLN A 518 -91.99 33.67 28.59
CA GLN A 518 -90.66 33.94 28.06
C GLN A 518 -89.61 32.95 28.59
N HIS A 519 -89.64 32.65 29.89
CA HIS A 519 -88.70 31.69 30.46
C HIS A 519 -88.94 30.25 29.96
N LEU A 520 -90.21 29.85 29.77
CA LEU A 520 -90.55 28.55 29.20
C LEU A 520 -90.07 28.43 27.74
N THR A 521 -90.27 29.46 26.93
CA THR A 521 -89.78 29.49 25.54
C THR A 521 -88.26 29.54 25.45
N GLU A 522 -87.58 30.24 26.35
CA GLU A 522 -86.12 30.18 26.47
C GLU A 522 -85.62 28.77 26.84
N LEU A 523 -86.30 28.09 27.75
CA LEU A 523 -85.98 26.71 28.12
C LEU A 523 -86.21 25.73 26.96
N GLU A 524 -87.31 25.86 26.21
CA GLU A 524 -87.58 25.05 25.03
C GLU A 524 -86.53 25.28 23.92
N GLN A 525 -86.19 26.54 23.65
CA GLN A 525 -85.12 26.87 22.69
C GLN A 525 -83.77 26.32 23.14
N ARG A 526 -83.47 26.41 24.44
CA ARG A 526 -82.23 25.87 25.01
C ARG A 526 -82.20 24.34 24.96
N ASN A 527 -83.33 23.68 25.20
CA ASN A 527 -83.43 22.23 25.12
C ASN A 527 -83.27 21.75 23.67
N SER A 528 -83.94 22.41 22.71
CA SER A 528 -83.76 22.16 21.28
C SER A 528 -82.31 22.38 20.82
N PHE A 529 -81.65 23.42 21.32
CA PHE A 529 -80.23 23.66 21.04
C PHE A 529 -79.33 22.55 21.62
N LEU A 530 -79.59 22.10 22.85
CA LEU A 530 -78.84 21.02 23.50
C LEU A 530 -79.05 19.68 22.79
N GLU A 531 -80.28 19.36 22.37
CA GLU A 531 -80.56 18.17 21.56
C GLU A 531 -79.80 18.21 20.23
N LYS A 532 -79.76 19.37 19.57
CA LYS A 532 -78.96 19.57 18.36
C LYS A 532 -77.47 19.36 18.63
N GLN A 533 -76.92 19.96 19.69
CA GLN A 533 -75.52 19.77 20.08
C GLN A 533 -75.20 18.31 20.42
N ASN A 534 -76.07 17.62 21.16
CA ASN A 534 -75.92 16.20 21.45
C ASN A 534 -75.90 15.37 20.16
N SER A 535 -76.81 15.65 19.22
CA SER A 535 -76.82 14.96 17.93
C SER A 535 -75.54 15.20 17.12
N GLU A 536 -74.95 16.40 17.21
CA GLU A 536 -73.69 16.73 16.55
C GLU A 536 -72.50 16.03 17.22
N LEU A 537 -72.49 15.96 18.56
CA LEU A 537 -71.49 15.23 19.33
C LEU A 537 -71.55 13.72 19.07
N GLU A 538 -72.74 13.12 18.97
CA GLU A 538 -72.89 11.71 18.62
C GLU A 538 -72.38 11.42 17.20
N ARG A 539 -72.67 12.29 16.23
CA ARG A 539 -72.11 12.16 14.87
C ARG A 539 -70.59 12.32 14.88
N ALA A 540 -70.05 13.26 15.66
CA ALA A 540 -68.61 13.45 15.80
C ALA A 540 -67.94 12.23 16.44
N ARG A 541 -68.53 11.67 17.50
CA ARG A 541 -68.08 10.45 18.18
C ARG A 541 -68.07 9.26 17.22
N ALA A 542 -69.17 9.01 16.51
CA ALA A 542 -69.26 7.93 15.53
C ALA A 542 -68.24 8.09 14.38
N LYS A 543 -67.97 9.33 13.95
CA LYS A 543 -66.93 9.62 12.94
C LYS A 543 -65.52 9.35 13.49
N LEU A 544 -65.25 9.71 14.74
CA LEU A 544 -63.98 9.47 15.39
C LEU A 544 -63.73 7.97 15.57
N GLU A 545 -64.75 7.23 16.03
CA GLU A 545 -64.72 5.78 16.21
C GLU A 545 -64.42 5.06 14.89
N ARG A 546 -65.06 5.45 13.78
CA ARG A 546 -64.70 4.90 12.45
C ARG A 546 -63.26 5.17 12.05
N ARG A 547 -62.74 6.38 12.33
CA ARG A 547 -61.34 6.71 12.02
C ARG A 547 -60.37 5.90 12.88
N TYR A 548 -60.73 5.65 14.15
CA TYR A 548 -59.94 4.82 15.05
C TYR A 548 -59.88 3.39 14.54
N ASN A 549 -61.04 2.78 14.23
CA ASN A 549 -61.10 1.42 13.68
C ASN A 549 -60.34 1.30 12.34
N THR A 550 -60.45 2.30 11.46
CA THR A 550 -59.69 2.30 10.19
C THR A 550 -58.18 2.38 10.42
N MET A 551 -57.75 3.09 11.47
CA MET A 551 -56.34 3.20 11.84
C MET A 551 -55.83 1.90 12.48
N GLU A 552 -56.65 1.28 13.33
CA GLU A 552 -56.39 -0.02 13.95
C GLU A 552 -56.24 -1.12 12.89
N ASP A 553 -57.18 -1.23 11.94
CA ASP A 553 -57.09 -2.15 10.81
C ASP A 553 -55.83 -1.92 9.95
N SER A 554 -55.42 -0.66 9.79
CA SER A 554 -54.20 -0.31 9.05
C SER A 554 -52.93 -0.72 9.79
N LEU A 555 -52.91 -0.58 11.12
CA LEU A 555 -51.78 -0.97 11.96
C LEU A 555 -51.65 -2.49 12.04
N ASP A 556 -52.76 -3.21 12.19
CA ASP A 556 -52.77 -4.68 12.19
C ASP A 556 -52.23 -5.24 10.87
N LYS A 557 -52.60 -4.61 9.74
CA LYS A 557 -52.06 -4.95 8.44
C LYS A 557 -50.54 -4.70 8.36
N GLU A 558 -50.07 -3.54 8.82
CA GLU A 558 -48.64 -3.20 8.82
C GLU A 558 -47.82 -4.14 9.72
N ILE A 559 -48.37 -4.52 10.88
CA ILE A 559 -47.78 -5.52 11.78
C ILE A 559 -47.68 -6.87 11.05
N GLY A 560 -48.73 -7.31 10.36
CA GLY A 560 -48.72 -8.54 9.56
C GLY A 560 -47.66 -8.53 8.47
N ASP A 561 -47.57 -7.44 7.70
CA ASP A 561 -46.57 -7.27 6.63
C ASP A 561 -45.12 -7.28 7.19
N LEU A 562 -44.89 -6.65 8.35
CA LEU A 562 -43.59 -6.65 9.03
C LEU A 562 -43.21 -8.02 9.58
N GLN A 563 -44.16 -8.76 10.15
CA GLN A 563 -43.94 -10.13 10.62
C GLN A 563 -43.57 -11.06 9.46
N GLN A 564 -44.26 -10.95 8.33
CA GLN A 564 -43.95 -11.70 7.13
C GLN A 564 -42.54 -11.37 6.61
N ARG A 565 -42.18 -10.09 6.54
CA ARG A 565 -40.86 -9.65 6.10
C ARG A 565 -39.73 -10.14 7.02
N ASN A 566 -39.97 -10.16 8.34
CA ASN A 566 -39.03 -10.72 9.30
C ASN A 566 -38.86 -12.23 9.13
N SER A 567 -39.93 -12.97 8.83
CA SER A 567 -39.85 -14.40 8.50
C SER A 567 -39.01 -14.65 7.25
N ASP A 568 -39.21 -13.85 6.21
CA ASP A 568 -38.47 -13.98 4.95
C ASP A 568 -36.99 -13.60 5.11
N LEU A 569 -36.68 -12.57 5.91
CA LEU A 569 -35.30 -12.21 6.26
C LEU A 569 -34.60 -13.31 7.08
N ALA A 570 -35.30 -13.96 8.02
CA ALA A 570 -34.76 -15.07 8.78
C ALA A 570 -34.43 -16.28 7.88
N LYS A 571 -35.29 -16.57 6.90
CA LYS A 571 -35.02 -17.62 5.87
C LYS A 571 -33.82 -17.25 5.00
N ALA A 572 -33.71 -15.99 4.57
CA ALA A 572 -32.58 -15.52 3.78
C ALA A 572 -31.25 -15.56 4.56
N LEU A 573 -31.28 -15.23 5.86
CA LEU A 573 -30.12 -15.35 6.75
C LEU A 573 -29.63 -16.80 6.85
N ALA A 574 -30.53 -17.75 7.09
CA ALA A 574 -30.19 -19.18 7.16
C ALA A 574 -29.63 -19.70 5.81
N ALA A 575 -30.18 -19.25 4.68
CA ALA A 575 -29.65 -19.57 3.36
C ALA A 575 -28.24 -18.99 3.13
N ALA A 576 -27.98 -17.77 3.61
CA ALA A 576 -26.66 -17.16 3.51
C ALA A 576 -25.63 -17.86 4.41
N GLU A 577 -26.02 -18.30 5.61
CA GLU A 577 -25.15 -19.06 6.51
C GLU A 577 -24.74 -20.42 5.92
N THR A 578 -25.70 -21.16 5.35
CA THR A 578 -25.42 -22.42 4.67
C THR A 578 -24.52 -22.23 3.43
N GLN A 579 -24.71 -21.14 2.66
CA GLN A 579 -23.82 -20.78 1.56
C GLN A 579 -22.40 -20.43 2.04
N LYS A 580 -22.27 -19.70 3.15
CA LYS A 580 -20.97 -19.37 3.77
C LYS A 580 -20.23 -20.63 4.20
N GLU A 581 -20.93 -21.60 4.80
CA GLU A 581 -20.34 -22.90 5.17
C GLU A 581 -19.92 -23.73 3.95
N GLY A 582 -20.66 -23.63 2.84
CA GLY A 582 -20.28 -24.23 1.56
C GLY A 582 -18.98 -23.63 1.02
N LEU A 583 -18.89 -22.30 0.93
CA LEU A 583 -17.70 -21.61 0.47
C LEU A 583 -16.48 -21.84 1.38
N ALA A 584 -16.68 -21.95 2.69
CA ALA A 584 -15.60 -22.28 3.62
C ALA A 584 -15.03 -23.69 3.39
N ARG A 585 -15.87 -24.67 3.03
CA ARG A 585 -15.41 -26.01 2.64
C ARG A 585 -14.66 -26.00 1.32
N GLU A 586 -15.18 -25.31 0.30
CA GLU A 586 -14.50 -25.14 -0.99
C GLU A 586 -13.13 -24.46 -0.82
N LEU A 587 -13.05 -23.40 0.01
CA LEU A 587 -11.78 -22.72 0.31
C LEU A 587 -10.77 -23.71 0.92
N LYS A 588 -11.18 -24.49 1.92
CA LYS A 588 -10.32 -25.48 2.57
C LYS A 588 -9.86 -26.58 1.61
N GLU A 589 -10.73 -27.03 0.70
CA GLU A 589 -10.37 -27.99 -0.36
C GLU A 589 -9.35 -27.39 -1.35
N THR A 590 -9.51 -26.12 -1.72
CA THR A 590 -8.53 -25.43 -2.57
C THR A 590 -7.20 -25.21 -1.89
N GLU A 591 -7.18 -24.87 -0.59
CA GLU A 591 -5.96 -24.72 0.21
C GLU A 591 -5.20 -26.05 0.29
N ALA A 592 -5.89 -27.15 0.60
CA ALA A 592 -5.28 -28.49 0.60
C ALA A 592 -4.74 -28.89 -0.79
N HIS A 593 -5.40 -28.46 -1.87
CA HIS A 593 -4.90 -28.67 -3.22
C HIS A 593 -3.62 -27.87 -3.50
N TYR A 594 -3.55 -26.61 -3.08
CA TYR A 594 -2.35 -25.76 -3.23
C TYR A 594 -1.17 -26.30 -2.41
N GLU A 595 -1.38 -26.71 -1.17
CA GLU A 595 -0.34 -27.34 -0.33
C GLU A 595 0.20 -28.62 -1.00
N SER A 596 -0.67 -29.42 -1.61
CA SER A 596 -0.26 -30.60 -2.37
C SER A 596 0.57 -30.25 -3.61
N GLN A 597 0.21 -29.18 -4.32
CA GLN A 597 0.99 -28.69 -5.47
C GLN A 597 2.35 -28.13 -5.05
N GLU A 598 2.41 -27.35 -3.97
CA GLU A 598 3.65 -26.80 -3.43
C GLU A 598 4.62 -27.91 -3.03
N LYS A 599 4.13 -28.95 -2.35
CA LYS A 599 4.94 -30.14 -2.02
C LYS A 599 5.51 -30.81 -3.28
N ARG A 600 4.71 -30.96 -4.35
CA ARG A 600 5.18 -31.51 -5.63
C ARG A 600 6.24 -30.62 -6.30
N LEU A 601 6.12 -29.30 -6.19
CA LEU A 601 7.12 -28.37 -6.73
C LEU A 601 8.45 -28.46 -5.96
N LEU A 602 8.40 -28.57 -4.63
CA LEU A 602 9.58 -28.79 -3.80
C LEU A 602 10.26 -30.13 -4.14
N ASP A 603 9.49 -31.21 -4.30
CA ASP A 603 10.01 -32.52 -4.71
C ASP A 603 10.67 -32.45 -6.10
N LEU A 604 10.09 -31.69 -7.04
CA LEU A 604 10.68 -31.45 -8.36
C LEU A 604 11.97 -30.62 -8.29
N GLU A 605 12.02 -29.56 -7.47
CA GLU A 605 13.25 -28.79 -7.25
C GLU A 605 14.37 -29.66 -6.68
N HIS A 606 14.06 -30.53 -5.72
CA HIS A 606 15.01 -31.49 -5.18
C HIS A 606 15.50 -32.46 -6.26
N SER A 607 14.62 -32.96 -7.13
CA SER A 607 14.99 -33.82 -8.27
C SER A 607 15.92 -33.10 -9.25
N ILE A 608 15.62 -31.83 -9.60
CA ILE A 608 16.45 -31.03 -10.51
C ILE A 608 17.83 -30.77 -9.90
N LYS A 609 17.91 -30.46 -8.60
CA LYS A 609 19.19 -30.28 -7.89
C LYS A 609 20.02 -31.56 -7.90
N ALA A 610 19.40 -32.71 -7.64
CA ALA A 610 20.07 -34.01 -7.69
C ALA A 610 20.58 -34.34 -9.12
N GLU A 611 19.80 -34.05 -10.16
CA GLU A 611 20.22 -34.23 -11.56
C GLU A 611 21.39 -33.30 -11.94
N ALA A 612 21.39 -32.05 -11.44
CA ALA A 612 22.48 -31.11 -11.64
C ALA A 612 23.77 -31.55 -10.92
N GLU A 613 23.67 -32.17 -9.75
CA GLU A 613 24.81 -32.77 -9.04
C GLU A 613 25.34 -34.00 -9.76
N MET A 614 24.47 -34.87 -10.24
CA MET A 614 24.85 -36.03 -11.07
C MET A 614 25.56 -35.59 -12.35
N THR A 615 25.07 -34.54 -13.01
CA THR A 615 25.70 -33.97 -14.21
C THR A 615 27.10 -33.43 -13.91
N ARG A 616 27.28 -32.73 -12.78
CA ARG A 616 28.59 -32.26 -12.31
C ARG A 616 29.55 -33.43 -12.02
N ALA A 617 29.06 -34.52 -11.42
CA ALA A 617 29.85 -35.71 -11.16
C ALA A 617 30.30 -36.42 -12.45
N ILE A 618 29.40 -36.53 -13.45
CA ILE A 618 29.74 -37.07 -14.78
C ILE A 618 30.84 -36.24 -15.44
N GLU A 619 30.76 -34.92 -15.37
CA GLU A 619 31.75 -34.04 -15.97
C GLU A 619 33.12 -34.14 -15.26
N ALA A 620 33.14 -34.27 -13.94
CA ALA A 620 34.37 -34.52 -13.18
C ALA A 620 35.05 -35.84 -13.61
N VAL A 621 34.28 -36.93 -13.75
CA VAL A 621 34.81 -38.23 -14.22
C VAL A 621 35.34 -38.13 -15.66
N ARG A 622 34.70 -37.35 -16.53
CA ARG A 622 35.22 -37.09 -17.89
C ARG A 622 36.56 -36.37 -17.86
N GLN A 623 36.71 -35.35 -17.02
CA GLN A 623 37.96 -34.62 -16.85
C GLN A 623 39.09 -35.54 -16.35
N GLU A 624 38.82 -36.40 -15.36
CA GLU A 624 39.79 -37.40 -14.88
C GLU A 624 40.20 -38.41 -15.95
N ARG A 625 39.24 -38.92 -16.75
CA ARG A 625 39.53 -39.80 -17.88
C ARG A 625 40.45 -39.13 -18.90
N ASP A 626 40.20 -37.87 -19.21
CA ASP A 626 40.99 -37.12 -20.19
C ASP A 626 42.40 -36.81 -19.66
N GLU A 627 42.55 -36.53 -18.37
CA GLU A 627 43.84 -36.42 -17.69
C GLU A 627 44.62 -37.75 -17.71
N LEU A 628 43.98 -38.86 -17.36
CA LEU A 628 44.60 -40.19 -17.42
C LEU A 628 45.02 -40.57 -18.84
N SER A 629 44.21 -40.22 -19.85
CA SER A 629 44.55 -40.44 -21.26
C SER A 629 45.78 -39.63 -21.69
N ARG A 630 45.91 -38.39 -21.22
CA ARG A 630 47.11 -37.56 -21.44
C ARG A 630 48.34 -38.18 -20.78
N ARG A 631 48.23 -38.63 -19.53
CA ARG A 631 49.34 -39.32 -18.81
C ARG A 631 49.76 -40.60 -19.51
N LEU A 632 48.82 -41.42 -19.97
CA LEU A 632 49.12 -42.64 -20.72
C LEU A 632 49.89 -42.35 -22.01
N THR A 633 49.52 -41.27 -22.72
CA THR A 633 50.23 -40.83 -23.93
C THR A 633 51.69 -40.47 -23.64
N ILE A 634 51.95 -39.77 -22.52
CA ILE A 634 53.31 -39.43 -22.09
C ILE A 634 54.12 -40.69 -21.78
N VAL A 635 53.56 -41.62 -21.00
CA VAL A 635 54.25 -42.87 -20.64
C VAL A 635 54.55 -43.72 -21.87
N CYS A 636 53.63 -43.79 -22.84
CA CYS A 636 53.89 -44.46 -24.12
C CYS A 636 55.06 -43.83 -24.86
N ARG A 637 55.14 -42.50 -24.92
CA ARG A 637 56.25 -41.78 -25.55
C ARG A 637 57.58 -42.07 -24.83
N GLU A 638 57.61 -42.00 -23.50
CA GLU A 638 58.82 -42.31 -22.72
C GLU A 638 59.28 -43.75 -22.93
N ARG A 639 58.34 -44.71 -22.98
CA ARG A 639 58.64 -46.11 -23.30
C ARG A 639 59.30 -46.22 -24.68
N ASP A 640 58.76 -45.54 -25.68
CA ASP A 640 59.29 -45.58 -27.05
C ASP A 640 60.69 -44.93 -27.11
N GLU A 641 60.91 -43.79 -26.43
CA GLU A 641 62.23 -43.18 -26.29
C GLU A 641 63.25 -44.11 -25.59
N HIS A 642 62.82 -44.85 -24.57
CA HIS A 642 63.66 -45.84 -23.90
C HIS A 642 64.00 -47.03 -24.79
N ALA A 643 63.06 -47.50 -25.61
CA ALA A 643 63.29 -48.54 -26.59
C ALA A 643 64.33 -48.10 -27.64
N ASP A 644 64.20 -46.87 -28.15
CA ASP A 644 65.16 -46.29 -29.11
C ASP A 644 66.56 -46.15 -28.50
N ARG A 645 66.67 -45.67 -27.25
CA ARG A 645 67.95 -45.60 -26.53
C ARG A 645 68.58 -46.97 -26.32
N TYR A 646 67.75 -47.97 -26.01
CA TYR A 646 68.22 -49.34 -25.82
C TYR A 646 68.79 -49.90 -27.13
N GLU A 647 68.10 -49.73 -28.26
CA GLU A 647 68.60 -50.17 -29.58
C GLU A 647 69.87 -49.41 -29.98
N ALA A 648 69.96 -48.10 -29.71
CA ALA A 648 71.18 -47.33 -29.95
C ALA A 648 72.38 -47.82 -29.11
N LEU A 649 72.15 -48.12 -27.83
CA LEU A 649 73.19 -48.68 -26.95
C LEU A 649 73.62 -50.08 -27.39
N LYS A 650 72.67 -50.90 -27.83
CA LYS A 650 72.94 -52.23 -28.39
C LYS A 650 73.81 -52.14 -29.64
N HIS A 651 73.46 -51.27 -30.59
CA HIS A 651 74.29 -51.00 -31.77
C HIS A 651 75.69 -50.50 -31.40
N HIS A 652 75.82 -49.63 -30.39
CA HIS A 652 77.11 -49.15 -29.92
C HIS A 652 77.94 -50.27 -29.27
N ALA A 653 77.31 -51.15 -28.49
CA ALA A 653 77.97 -52.32 -27.90
C ALA A 653 78.45 -53.30 -28.98
N ASP A 654 77.61 -53.59 -29.98
CA ASP A 654 77.98 -54.41 -31.14
C ASP A 654 79.17 -53.80 -31.90
N GLY A 655 79.18 -52.46 -32.06
CA GLY A 655 80.30 -51.74 -32.67
C GLY A 655 81.60 -51.80 -31.86
N LEU A 656 81.53 -51.70 -30.53
CA LEU A 656 82.68 -51.87 -29.65
C LEU A 656 83.22 -53.30 -29.69
N GLN A 657 82.33 -54.30 -29.72
CA GLN A 657 82.70 -55.71 -29.83
C GLN A 657 83.46 -55.96 -31.14
N ALA A 658 82.97 -55.45 -32.27
CA ALA A 658 83.67 -55.54 -33.56
C ALA A 658 85.05 -54.85 -33.54
N ASN A 659 85.15 -53.67 -32.92
CA ASN A 659 86.43 -52.97 -32.75
C ASN A 659 87.41 -53.74 -31.85
N TYR A 660 86.90 -54.39 -30.81
CA TYR A 660 87.71 -55.24 -29.93
C TYR A 660 88.26 -56.44 -30.71
N GLU A 661 87.43 -57.12 -31.50
CA GLU A 661 87.84 -58.23 -32.37
C GLU A 661 88.88 -57.79 -33.42
N ASP A 662 88.75 -56.60 -34.02
CA ASP A 662 89.77 -56.05 -34.93
C ASP A 662 91.08 -55.72 -34.20
N ALA A 663 91.00 -55.12 -33.00
CA ALA A 663 92.19 -54.81 -32.19
C ALA A 663 92.92 -56.09 -31.76
N GLU A 664 92.18 -57.12 -31.34
CA GLU A 664 92.73 -58.44 -31.01
C GLU A 664 93.44 -59.06 -32.22
N LYS A 665 92.83 -58.98 -33.41
CA LYS A 665 93.45 -59.42 -34.67
C LYS A 665 94.75 -58.65 -34.97
N ARG A 666 94.78 -57.32 -34.83
CA ARG A 666 96.00 -56.51 -35.03
C ARG A 666 97.09 -56.85 -34.02
N ILE A 667 96.75 -57.14 -32.77
CA ILE A 667 97.71 -57.60 -31.76
C ILE A 667 98.31 -58.94 -32.18
N LEU A 668 97.50 -59.87 -32.70
CA LEU A 668 97.97 -61.14 -33.23
C LEU A 668 98.91 -60.94 -34.44
N GLU A 669 98.59 -60.02 -35.34
CA GLU A 669 99.46 -59.66 -36.47
C GLU A 669 100.80 -59.05 -36.00
N MET A 670 100.77 -58.06 -35.10
CA MET A 670 101.98 -57.44 -34.54
C MET A 670 102.84 -58.43 -33.76
N THR A 671 102.23 -59.38 -33.04
CA THR A 671 102.98 -60.41 -32.31
C THR A 671 103.62 -61.42 -33.27
N ALA A 672 102.96 -61.76 -34.38
CA ALA A 672 103.54 -62.55 -35.45
C ALA A 672 104.71 -61.82 -36.16
N GLU A 673 104.55 -60.53 -36.46
CA GLU A 673 105.62 -59.69 -37.00
C GLU A 673 106.79 -59.59 -36.02
N ARG A 674 106.54 -59.34 -34.73
CA ARG A 674 107.57 -59.30 -33.70
C ARG A 674 108.31 -60.63 -33.60
N ALA A 675 107.61 -61.76 -33.69
CA ALA A 675 108.23 -63.09 -33.72
C ALA A 675 109.05 -63.33 -35.01
N SER A 676 108.67 -62.72 -36.13
CA SER A 676 109.43 -62.74 -37.39
C SER A 676 110.70 -61.88 -37.29
N VAL A 677 110.59 -60.64 -36.78
CA VAL A 677 111.73 -59.75 -36.52
C VAL A 677 112.67 -60.37 -35.50
N HIS A 678 112.14 -60.98 -34.43
CA HIS A 678 112.96 -61.67 -33.45
C HIS A 678 113.75 -62.81 -34.09
N ARG A 679 113.11 -63.65 -34.92
CA ARG A 679 113.80 -64.68 -35.72
C ARG A 679 114.89 -64.08 -36.61
N ALA A 680 114.60 -62.99 -37.34
CA ALA A 680 115.58 -62.33 -38.18
C ALA A 680 116.77 -61.77 -37.38
N LEU A 681 116.54 -61.20 -36.20
CA LEU A 681 117.60 -60.74 -35.30
C LEU A 681 118.41 -61.91 -34.73
N THR A 682 117.78 -63.03 -34.39
CA THR A 682 118.48 -64.24 -33.94
C THR A 682 119.37 -64.82 -35.05
N ASP A 683 118.89 -64.84 -36.29
CA ASP A 683 119.69 -65.24 -37.46
C ASP A 683 120.86 -64.28 -37.72
N LEU A 684 120.64 -62.98 -37.52
CA LEU A 684 121.69 -61.95 -37.65
C LEU A 684 122.74 -62.09 -36.54
N ALA A 685 122.31 -62.35 -35.30
CA ALA A 685 123.19 -62.65 -34.17
C ALA A 685 124.02 -63.91 -34.41
N PHE A 686 123.42 -64.94 -35.02
CA PHE A 686 124.12 -66.16 -35.41
C PHE A 686 125.20 -65.88 -36.48
N ARG A 687 124.89 -65.05 -37.48
CA ARG A 687 125.85 -64.65 -38.53
C ARG A 687 126.98 -63.74 -38.03
N THR A 688 126.76 -62.95 -37.00
CA THR A 688 127.81 -62.13 -36.38
C THR A 688 128.72 -62.90 -35.41
N SER A 689 128.36 -64.14 -35.03
CA SER A 689 129.20 -65.00 -34.20
C SER A 689 130.27 -65.78 -34.99
N ASP A 690 130.25 -65.68 -36.33
CA ASP A 690 131.21 -66.32 -37.26
C ASP A 690 132.26 -65.32 -37.83
N ILE A 691 132.37 -64.14 -37.23
CA ILE A 691 133.44 -63.14 -37.47
C ILE A 691 134.19 -62.95 -36.16
#